data_AF-A0A847H0Z4-F1
#
_entry.id   AF-A0A847H0Z4-F1
#
_cell.length_a   1.000
_cell.length_b   1.000
_cell.length_c   1.000
_cell.angle_alpha   90.00
_cell.angle_beta   90.00
_cell.angle_gamma   90.00
#
_symmetry.space_group_name_H-M   'P 1'
#
loop_
_entity.id
_entity.type
_entity.pdbx_description
1 polymer ?
#
loop_
_entity_poly.entity_id
_entity_poly.type
_entity_poly.pdbx_seq_one_letter_code
_entity_poly.pdbx_strand_id
1 'polypeptide(L)'
;MIETFFGRDALGTPAAFVAALVIGLAFGFALERAGFGSSRKLAGIFYFRDMTVLKVMFTAVITAMLGLSFLVGLGWIDLAGQINLLPTRYAAQILGGLIFGVGFVMGGWCPGTAAVGAAGGKLDALVFLGGTVLGSIGFNETYGLWQPVMQWGASAEPQFAFGFSKAAFGFLFTLAAIGAFHFAEWVEWGSGGGKYLGTPFLKAFSLALFVFAVGLFLLPGTAPQSESWIAAGLPGAGSEAGPLAAEQTLLADVAAAADHIEPEELADRLLRGEPELIVVDVRPPAEYAAFHIRGAVNVALADLPVALTPHKNAGWIVLYSQGMTHPAQARDALARLGYQNVYFLTDGLQGFLDRCLKPVSLRDEPLSAKDAARVNAWRRFFLVTPEPGTAAVGSAERIPSLVETDWLAERLGQPGVRIIDVRPQPEYNTSHIPGSVCLNPESLRGVVGGVPSMLLPADVLAGHLSLMGVAPGDAVVVVPGAAVRDATLAGMAFERLGHGNWAVLHGGFAKWSAENRPVDVALPAIQATDYPASSNADTFTVDYQAVLKRVGDQRTVIVDTRPADYFRGEKSDEARAGHIPGAVNRPVKEDLDESGQLKPAKDLAAAYAALIPTKDTPVIVHCRTGHQATQTFFVLTRLLGYKDVKWYDASWTEWAARAELPVEK
;
A
#
# COMPACT_ATOMS: atom_id res chain seq x y z
N MET A 1 12.85 8.12 -27.10
CA MET A 1 13.15 8.21 -25.66
C MET A 1 13.54 6.83 -25.18
N ILE A 2 14.66 6.70 -24.48
CA ILE A 2 15.12 5.43 -23.90
C ILE A 2 14.34 5.26 -22.59
N GLU A 3 13.46 4.27 -22.55
CA GLU A 3 12.75 3.89 -21.33
C GLU A 3 13.59 2.89 -20.54
N THR A 4 13.62 3.09 -19.22
CA THR A 4 14.32 2.18 -18.31
C THR A 4 13.53 0.86 -18.15
N PHE A 5 14.20 -0.22 -17.77
CA PHE A 5 13.50 -1.46 -17.39
C PHE A 5 12.50 -1.25 -16.25
N PHE A 6 12.81 -0.30 -15.35
CA PHE A 6 11.90 0.14 -14.28
C PHE A 6 10.67 0.86 -14.86
N GLY A 7 10.86 1.81 -15.78
CA GLY A 7 9.77 2.53 -16.45
C GLY A 7 8.85 1.65 -17.31
N ARG A 8 9.30 0.44 -17.67
CA ARG A 8 8.50 -0.56 -18.41
C ARG A 8 7.89 -1.65 -17.53
N ASP A 9 8.07 -1.57 -16.22
CA ASP A 9 7.74 -2.64 -15.27
C ASP A 9 8.32 -4.02 -15.69
N ALA A 10 9.48 -3.99 -16.34
CA ALA A 10 10.09 -5.14 -17.01
C ALA A 10 11.23 -5.75 -16.20
N LEU A 11 11.40 -5.36 -14.92
CA LEU A 11 12.48 -5.84 -14.06
C LEU A 11 12.41 -7.35 -13.80
N GLY A 12 11.21 -7.95 -13.84
CA GLY A 12 11.01 -9.40 -13.71
C GLY A 12 11.27 -10.20 -14.98
N THR A 13 11.60 -9.54 -16.10
CA THR A 13 11.76 -10.23 -17.39
C THR A 13 13.11 -10.92 -17.52
N PRO A 14 13.20 -12.04 -18.27
CA PRO A 14 14.49 -12.68 -18.58
C PRO A 14 15.51 -11.72 -19.21
N ALA A 15 15.03 -10.76 -20.02
CA ALA A 15 15.88 -9.75 -20.63
C ALA A 15 16.53 -8.82 -19.60
N ALA A 16 15.78 -8.40 -18.57
CA ALA A 16 16.32 -7.61 -17.47
C ALA A 16 17.37 -8.39 -16.66
N PHE A 17 17.14 -9.69 -16.42
CA PHE A 17 18.12 -10.55 -15.75
C PHE A 17 19.41 -10.73 -16.55
N VAL A 18 19.32 -10.95 -17.87
CA VAL A 18 20.49 -11.04 -18.75
C VAL A 18 21.24 -9.71 -18.80
N ALA A 19 20.53 -8.59 -18.92
CA ALA A 19 21.14 -7.27 -18.89
C ALA A 19 21.87 -7.00 -17.56
N ALA A 20 21.22 -7.32 -16.42
CA ALA A 20 21.82 -7.19 -15.10
C ALA A 20 23.09 -8.05 -14.94
N LEU A 21 23.08 -9.29 -15.46
CA LEU A 21 24.24 -10.17 -15.45
C LEU A 21 25.40 -9.57 -16.27
N VAL A 22 25.13 -9.10 -17.50
CA VAL A 22 26.14 -8.50 -18.37
C VAL A 22 26.73 -7.23 -17.76
N ILE A 23 25.88 -6.35 -17.23
CA ILE A 23 26.30 -5.11 -16.56
C ILE A 23 27.12 -5.45 -15.31
N GLY A 24 26.69 -6.40 -14.51
CA GLY A 24 27.40 -6.85 -13.31
C GLY A 24 28.78 -7.43 -13.62
N LEU A 25 28.91 -8.25 -14.66
CA LEU A 25 30.19 -8.79 -15.13
C LEU A 25 31.12 -7.68 -15.64
N ALA A 26 30.60 -6.75 -16.44
CA ALA A 26 31.38 -5.62 -16.94
C ALA A 26 31.87 -4.71 -15.80
N PHE A 27 31.00 -4.44 -14.82
CA PHE A 27 31.33 -3.65 -13.64
C PHE A 27 32.39 -4.34 -12.76
N GLY A 28 32.22 -5.63 -12.47
CA GLY A 28 33.20 -6.41 -11.70
C GLY A 28 34.57 -6.47 -12.39
N PHE A 29 34.58 -6.66 -13.72
CA PHE A 29 35.81 -6.63 -14.52
C PHE A 29 36.52 -5.27 -14.45
N ALA A 30 35.77 -4.17 -14.55
CA ALA A 30 36.33 -2.82 -14.47
C ALA A 30 36.93 -2.54 -13.08
N LEU A 31 36.25 -2.94 -12.00
CA LEU A 31 36.76 -2.81 -10.63
C LEU A 31 38.02 -3.64 -10.39
N GLU A 32 38.05 -4.89 -10.87
CA GLU A 32 39.23 -5.75 -10.72
C GLU A 32 40.43 -5.18 -11.49
N ARG A 33 40.22 -4.70 -12.72
CA ARG A 33 41.25 -4.02 -13.52
C ARG A 33 41.75 -2.73 -12.86
N ALA A 34 40.88 -2.00 -12.18
CA ALA A 34 41.23 -0.83 -11.40
C ALA A 34 41.98 -1.17 -10.09
N GLY A 35 42.12 -2.46 -9.75
CA GLY A 35 42.79 -2.92 -8.53
C GLY A 35 41.93 -2.79 -7.27
N PHE A 36 40.62 -2.58 -7.42
CA PHE A 36 39.66 -2.46 -6.32
C PHE A 36 39.34 -3.81 -5.67
N GLY A 37 39.77 -4.92 -6.25
CA GLY A 37 39.76 -6.22 -5.59
C GLY A 37 40.82 -6.35 -4.49
N SER A 38 41.56 -5.31 -4.09
CA SER A 38 42.63 -5.37 -3.08
C SER A 38 42.39 -4.42 -1.91
N SER A 39 42.12 -4.97 -0.72
CA SER A 39 41.97 -4.21 0.53
C SER A 39 43.15 -3.29 0.85
N ARG A 40 44.37 -3.73 0.53
CA ARG A 40 45.59 -2.90 0.72
C ARG A 40 45.62 -1.66 -0.16
N LYS A 41 45.13 -1.76 -1.40
CA LYS A 41 45.03 -0.61 -2.30
C LYS A 41 43.90 0.33 -1.86
N LEU A 42 42.77 -0.25 -1.45
CA LEU A 42 41.62 0.51 -0.97
C LEU A 42 41.93 1.29 0.30
N ALA A 43 42.59 0.67 1.28
CA ALA A 43 43.03 1.35 2.50
C ALA A 43 44.19 2.33 2.26
N GLY A 44 44.93 2.18 1.15
CA GLY A 44 46.08 3.00 0.78
C GLY A 44 45.78 4.49 0.65
N ILE A 45 44.53 4.87 0.41
CA ILE A 45 44.07 6.26 0.34
C ILE A 45 44.25 7.00 1.67
N PHE A 46 43.97 6.35 2.82
CA PHE A 46 44.08 7.00 4.14
C PHE A 46 45.51 7.17 4.61
N TYR A 47 46.42 6.37 4.05
CA TYR A 47 47.86 6.47 4.32
C TYR A 47 48.59 7.33 3.29
N PHE A 48 47.87 7.96 2.37
CA PHE A 48 48.42 8.74 1.28
C PHE A 48 49.43 8.00 0.39
N ARG A 49 49.28 6.66 0.26
CA ARG A 49 50.18 5.80 -0.52
C ARG A 49 49.64 5.42 -1.89
N ASP A 50 48.32 5.30 -2.00
CA ASP A 50 47.65 4.91 -3.24
C ASP A 50 46.36 5.71 -3.37
N MET A 51 46.29 6.61 -4.36
CA MET A 51 45.14 7.48 -4.61
C MET A 51 44.20 6.91 -5.66
N THR A 52 44.34 5.62 -6.00
CA THR A 52 43.50 4.94 -6.99
C THR A 52 42.01 5.04 -6.65
N VAL A 53 41.64 4.95 -5.36
CA VAL A 53 40.25 5.08 -4.92
C VAL A 53 39.65 6.44 -5.30
N LEU A 54 40.37 7.52 -4.98
CA LEU A 54 39.93 8.88 -5.27
C LEU A 54 39.83 9.11 -6.78
N LYS A 55 40.84 8.69 -7.55
CA LYS A 55 40.85 8.82 -9.01
C LYS A 55 39.67 8.08 -9.66
N VAL A 56 39.43 6.83 -9.30
CA VAL A 56 38.35 6.03 -9.89
C VAL A 56 36.98 6.56 -9.47
N MET A 57 36.79 6.95 -8.21
CA MET A 57 35.52 7.50 -7.73
C MET A 57 35.15 8.80 -8.45
N PHE A 58 36.07 9.78 -8.53
CA PHE A 58 35.81 11.02 -9.25
C PHE A 58 35.60 10.78 -10.75
N THR A 59 36.34 9.86 -11.37
CA THR A 59 36.11 9.49 -12.77
C THR A 59 34.70 8.94 -12.98
N ALA A 60 34.26 8.00 -12.14
CA ALA A 60 32.93 7.41 -12.24
C ALA A 60 31.82 8.44 -12.01
N VAL A 61 31.95 9.26 -10.95
CA VAL A 61 30.96 10.28 -10.62
C VAL A 61 30.84 11.33 -11.72
N ILE A 62 31.96 11.88 -12.21
CA ILE A 62 31.92 12.88 -13.31
C ILE A 62 31.36 12.25 -14.58
N THR A 63 31.79 11.04 -14.94
CA THR A 63 31.34 10.38 -16.17
C THR A 63 29.83 10.15 -16.13
N ALA A 64 29.31 9.67 -15.01
CA ALA A 64 27.88 9.47 -14.81
C ALA A 64 27.12 10.80 -14.76
N MET A 65 27.61 11.79 -14.00
CA MET A 65 26.97 13.09 -13.84
C MET A 65 26.90 13.86 -15.17
N LEU A 66 28.03 14.02 -15.86
CA LEU A 66 28.07 14.70 -17.16
C LEU A 66 27.28 13.90 -18.19
N GLY A 67 27.55 12.59 -18.33
CA GLY A 67 26.89 11.73 -19.30
C GLY A 67 25.37 11.75 -19.16
N LEU A 68 24.85 11.57 -17.93
CA LEU A 68 23.41 11.62 -17.68
C LEU A 68 22.84 13.02 -17.91
N SER A 69 23.56 14.09 -17.54
CA SER A 69 23.12 15.47 -17.80
C SER A 69 22.96 15.75 -19.30
N PHE A 70 23.89 15.27 -20.14
CA PHE A 70 23.77 15.37 -21.60
C PHE A 70 22.62 14.52 -22.14
N LEU A 71 22.46 13.27 -21.68
CA LEU A 71 21.37 12.39 -22.12
C LEU A 71 19.99 12.96 -21.80
N VAL A 72 19.86 13.61 -20.64
CA VAL A 72 18.62 14.28 -20.22
C VAL A 72 18.42 15.60 -20.99
N GLY A 73 19.45 16.44 -21.09
CA GLY A 73 19.38 17.70 -21.82
C GLY A 73 19.09 17.53 -23.32
N LEU A 74 19.50 16.41 -23.91
CA LEU A 74 19.19 16.03 -25.30
C LEU A 74 17.83 15.31 -25.45
N GLY A 75 17.09 15.11 -24.35
CA GLY A 75 15.78 14.45 -24.36
C GLY A 75 15.82 12.93 -24.62
N TRP A 76 16.97 12.29 -24.44
CA TRP A 76 17.10 10.84 -24.64
C TRP A 76 16.59 10.05 -23.43
N ILE A 77 16.67 10.62 -22.24
CA ILE A 77 16.18 10.04 -20.98
C ILE A 77 15.27 11.04 -20.27
N ASP A 78 14.12 10.57 -19.81
CA ASP A 78 13.24 11.33 -18.92
C ASP A 78 13.41 10.85 -17.48
N LEU A 79 13.82 11.77 -16.59
CA LEU A 79 13.99 11.49 -15.17
C LEU A 79 12.78 11.95 -14.34
N ALA A 80 11.91 12.80 -14.88
CA ALA A 80 10.79 13.41 -14.18
C ALA A 80 9.63 12.40 -14.06
N GLY A 81 9.75 11.46 -13.13
CA GLY A 81 8.76 10.41 -12.86
C GLY A 81 9.31 8.99 -12.84
N GLN A 82 10.57 8.79 -13.26
CA GLN A 82 11.20 7.46 -13.30
C GLN A 82 12.13 7.18 -12.11
N ILE A 83 12.57 8.21 -11.39
CA ILE A 83 13.51 8.06 -10.26
C ILE A 83 13.02 8.88 -9.08
N ASN A 84 12.81 8.22 -7.94
CA ASN A 84 12.53 8.87 -6.68
C ASN A 84 13.84 9.28 -5.99
N LEU A 85 14.10 10.58 -5.87
CA LEU A 85 15.24 11.10 -5.14
C LEU A 85 14.85 11.33 -3.68
N LEU A 86 15.46 10.56 -2.78
CA LEU A 86 15.28 10.78 -1.35
C LEU A 86 15.88 12.12 -0.94
N PRO A 87 15.19 12.91 -0.10
CA PRO A 87 15.70 14.20 0.36
C PRO A 87 17.02 14.01 1.13
N THR A 88 18.02 14.83 0.79
CA THR A 88 19.33 14.80 1.45
C THR A 88 19.21 15.42 2.83
N ARG A 89 19.47 14.63 3.88
CA ARG A 89 19.55 15.09 5.27
C ARG A 89 21.00 15.22 5.70
N TYR A 90 21.50 16.44 5.75
CA TYR A 90 22.94 16.70 5.92
C TYR A 90 23.50 16.12 7.22
N ALA A 91 22.82 16.30 8.35
CA ALA A 91 23.36 15.89 9.65
C ALA A 91 23.40 14.35 9.78
N ALA A 92 22.34 13.66 9.37
CA ALA A 92 22.30 12.20 9.29
C ALA A 92 23.36 11.62 8.34
N GLN A 93 23.54 12.24 7.17
CA GLN A 93 24.54 11.80 6.19
C GLN A 93 25.97 12.04 6.64
N ILE A 94 26.27 13.14 7.34
CA ILE A 94 27.60 13.40 7.91
C ILE A 94 27.94 12.32 8.93
N LEU A 95 27.02 12.02 9.85
CA LEU A 95 27.24 11.00 10.86
C LEU A 95 27.38 9.60 10.23
N GLY A 96 26.47 9.24 9.32
CA GLY A 96 26.54 7.97 8.60
C GLY A 96 27.82 7.85 7.78
N GLY A 97 28.26 8.93 7.13
CA GLY A 97 29.51 9.01 6.39
C GLY A 97 30.74 8.84 7.29
N LEU A 98 30.72 9.40 8.50
CA LEU A 98 31.79 9.21 9.48
C LEU A 98 31.88 7.74 9.93
N ILE A 99 30.75 7.13 10.29
CA ILE A 99 30.67 5.71 10.68
C ILE A 99 31.15 4.82 9.53
N PHE A 100 30.67 5.09 8.32
CA PHE A 100 31.11 4.39 7.12
C PHE A 100 32.61 4.55 6.88
N GLY A 101 33.16 5.76 7.01
CA GLY A 101 34.58 6.04 6.87
C GLY A 101 35.42 5.25 7.86
N VAL A 102 35.04 5.23 9.15
CA VAL A 102 35.72 4.42 10.18
C VAL A 102 35.65 2.93 9.83
N GLY A 103 34.48 2.43 9.44
CA GLY A 103 34.30 1.05 9.00
C GLY A 103 35.16 0.69 7.78
N PHE A 104 35.24 1.59 6.80
CA PHE A 104 36.03 1.40 5.58
C PHE A 104 37.54 1.43 5.87
N VAL A 105 38.01 2.28 6.80
CA VAL A 105 39.42 2.29 7.25
C VAL A 105 39.77 0.98 7.96
N MET A 106 38.90 0.48 8.84
CA MET A 106 39.13 -0.76 9.60
C MET A 106 39.03 -2.01 8.71
N GLY A 107 38.03 -2.06 7.83
CA GLY A 107 37.75 -3.22 6.99
C GLY A 107 38.56 -3.26 5.70
N GLY A 108 39.00 -2.11 5.18
CA GLY A 108 39.67 -2.02 3.88
C GLY A 108 38.78 -2.36 2.70
N TRP A 109 37.46 -2.39 2.89
CA TRP A 109 36.46 -2.77 1.89
C TRP A 109 35.24 -1.85 1.94
N CYS A 110 34.60 -1.62 0.80
CA CYS A 110 33.21 -1.17 0.75
C CYS A 110 32.32 -2.33 0.25
N PRO A 111 30.99 -2.31 0.45
CA PRO A 111 30.13 -3.44 0.12
C PRO A 111 30.31 -3.97 -1.32
N GLY A 112 30.41 -3.07 -2.30
CA GLY A 112 30.61 -3.44 -3.71
C GLY A 112 31.98 -4.06 -4.00
N THR A 113 33.06 -3.52 -3.43
CA THR A 113 34.40 -4.09 -3.63
C THR A 113 34.63 -5.36 -2.83
N ALA A 114 33.96 -5.51 -1.68
CA ALA A 114 33.96 -6.74 -0.91
C ALA A 114 33.33 -7.90 -1.70
N ALA A 115 32.25 -7.65 -2.45
CA ALA A 115 31.68 -8.66 -3.34
C ALA A 115 32.66 -9.12 -4.42
N VAL A 116 33.39 -8.19 -5.05
CA VAL A 116 34.44 -8.50 -6.04
C VAL A 116 35.59 -9.27 -5.37
N GLY A 117 36.04 -8.82 -4.20
CA GLY A 117 37.11 -9.47 -3.42
C GLY A 117 36.74 -10.90 -3.00
N ALA A 118 35.49 -11.10 -2.55
CA ALA A 118 34.96 -12.40 -2.17
C ALA A 118 34.89 -13.34 -3.39
N ALA A 119 34.42 -12.85 -4.54
CA ALA A 119 34.43 -13.60 -5.79
C ALA A 119 35.86 -13.95 -6.26
N GLY A 120 36.84 -13.08 -5.96
CA GLY A 120 38.26 -13.32 -6.15
C GLY A 120 38.91 -14.24 -5.09
N GLY A 121 38.13 -14.83 -4.18
CA GLY A 121 38.59 -15.79 -3.17
C GLY A 121 39.24 -15.17 -1.92
N LYS A 122 39.01 -13.87 -1.66
CA LYS A 122 39.62 -13.17 -0.52
C LYS A 122 38.82 -13.36 0.76
N LEU A 123 39.45 -13.97 1.76
CA LEU A 123 38.83 -14.28 3.04
C LEU A 123 38.48 -13.03 3.85
N ASP A 124 39.31 -11.98 3.81
CA ASP A 124 39.04 -10.70 4.48
C ASP A 124 37.80 -10.02 3.90
N ALA A 125 37.55 -10.15 2.59
CA ALA A 125 36.34 -9.65 1.94
C ALA A 125 35.08 -10.43 2.37
N LEU A 126 35.17 -11.76 2.50
CA LEU A 126 34.07 -12.61 2.99
C LEU A 126 33.70 -12.28 4.45
N VAL A 127 34.71 -12.10 5.30
CA VAL A 127 34.51 -11.69 6.70
C VAL A 127 33.85 -10.32 6.77
N PHE A 128 34.28 -9.37 5.93
CA PHE A 128 33.66 -8.05 5.84
C PHE A 128 32.18 -8.12 5.42
N LEU A 129 31.84 -8.94 4.41
CA LEU A 129 30.46 -9.13 3.98
C LEU A 129 29.59 -9.75 5.09
N GLY A 130 30.11 -10.78 5.79
CA GLY A 130 29.43 -11.37 6.94
C GLY A 130 29.19 -10.33 8.05
N GLY A 131 30.19 -9.51 8.36
CA GLY A 131 30.05 -8.40 9.29
C GLY A 131 29.03 -7.34 8.84
N THR A 132 28.94 -7.08 7.54
CA THR A 132 27.95 -6.15 6.96
C THR A 132 26.52 -6.68 7.10
N VAL A 133 26.31 -7.99 6.92
CA VAL A 133 25.00 -8.64 7.12
C VAL A 133 24.60 -8.59 8.58
N LEU A 134 25.50 -8.98 9.50
CA LEU A 134 25.24 -8.91 10.94
C LEU A 134 24.99 -7.47 11.42
N GLY A 135 25.76 -6.51 10.89
CA GLY A 135 25.59 -5.10 11.16
C GLY A 135 24.23 -4.57 10.67
N SER A 136 23.79 -5.00 9.49
CA SER A 136 22.46 -4.64 8.96
C SER A 136 21.33 -5.21 9.82
N ILE A 137 21.46 -6.45 10.29
CA ILE A 137 20.48 -7.07 11.21
C ILE A 137 20.46 -6.30 12.54
N GLY A 138 21.62 -6.04 13.14
CA GLY A 138 21.72 -5.28 14.38
C GLY A 138 21.18 -3.85 14.24
N PHE A 139 21.40 -3.20 13.10
CA PHE A 139 20.82 -1.90 12.81
C PHE A 139 19.29 -1.96 12.71
N ASN A 140 18.73 -2.99 12.07
CA ASN A 140 17.28 -3.19 11.97
C ASN A 140 16.63 -3.36 13.35
N GLU A 141 17.21 -4.21 14.20
CA GLU A 141 16.72 -4.44 15.57
C GLU A 141 16.82 -3.19 16.45
N THR A 142 17.82 -2.33 16.20
CA THR A 142 18.05 -1.09 16.96
C THR A 142 17.48 0.15 16.29
N TYR A 143 16.74 0.01 15.18
CA TYR A 143 16.33 1.13 14.34
C TYR A 143 15.55 2.21 15.10
N GLY A 144 14.68 1.81 16.03
CA GLY A 144 13.92 2.75 16.87
C GLY A 144 14.78 3.71 17.69
N LEU A 145 16.01 3.31 18.04
CA LEU A 145 16.99 4.16 18.73
C LEU A 145 17.68 5.16 17.78
N TRP A 146 17.80 4.81 16.50
CA TRP A 146 18.47 5.61 15.47
C TRP A 146 17.52 6.54 14.71
N GLN A 147 16.20 6.34 14.82
CA GLN A 147 15.20 7.15 14.13
C GLN A 147 15.37 8.67 14.37
N PRO A 148 15.61 9.18 15.60
CA PRO A 148 15.80 10.62 15.81
C PRO A 148 17.03 11.17 15.08
N VAL A 149 18.09 10.37 15.00
CA VAL A 149 19.35 10.71 14.33
C VAL A 149 19.19 10.68 12.80
N MET A 150 18.42 9.73 12.28
CA MET A 150 18.07 9.63 10.84
C MET A 150 17.17 10.79 10.37
N GLN A 151 16.42 11.40 11.28
CA GLN A 151 15.55 12.55 11.01
C GLN A 151 16.20 13.90 11.31
N TRP A 152 17.47 13.88 11.74
CA TRP A 152 18.16 15.08 12.15
C TRP A 152 18.71 15.90 10.98
N GLY A 153 18.48 17.21 11.03
CA GLY A 153 19.06 18.21 10.14
C GLY A 153 18.11 18.73 9.04
N ALA A 154 18.51 19.82 8.40
CA ALA A 154 17.79 20.39 7.27
C ALA A 154 17.79 19.42 6.07
N SER A 155 16.69 19.43 5.31
CA SER A 155 16.54 18.66 4.07
C SER A 155 16.50 19.59 2.87
N ALA A 156 17.52 19.51 2.00
CA ALA A 156 17.54 20.22 0.73
C ALA A 156 18.48 19.50 -0.24
N GLU A 157 18.18 19.50 -1.54
CA GLU A 157 19.16 19.02 -2.52
C GLU A 157 20.40 19.94 -2.52
N PRO A 158 21.62 19.41 -2.71
CA PRO A 158 22.86 20.20 -2.64
C PRO A 158 22.86 21.47 -3.50
N GLN A 159 22.31 21.40 -4.71
CA GLN A 159 22.17 22.55 -5.61
C GLN A 159 21.29 23.67 -5.01
N PHE A 160 20.22 23.31 -4.29
CA PHE A 160 19.30 24.26 -3.68
C PHE A 160 19.85 24.80 -2.35
N ALA A 161 20.64 24.01 -1.62
CA ALA A 161 21.28 24.45 -0.38
C ALA A 161 22.32 25.56 -0.60
N PHE A 162 22.97 25.59 -1.77
CA PHE A 162 23.99 26.59 -2.13
C PHE A 162 23.55 27.58 -3.22
N GLY A 163 22.30 27.50 -3.70
CA GLY A 163 21.75 28.42 -4.71
C GLY A 163 22.39 28.30 -6.11
N PHE A 164 22.95 27.14 -6.45
CA PHE A 164 23.57 26.91 -7.76
C PHE A 164 22.57 26.33 -8.76
N SER A 165 22.65 26.75 -10.03
CA SER A 165 21.96 26.02 -11.11
C SER A 165 22.56 24.61 -11.27
N LYS A 166 21.79 23.66 -11.82
CA LYS A 166 22.27 22.29 -12.06
C LYS A 166 23.56 22.27 -12.92
N ALA A 167 23.64 23.13 -13.94
CA ALA A 167 24.85 23.29 -14.74
C ALA A 167 26.01 23.92 -13.95
N ALA A 168 25.75 24.93 -13.12
CA ALA A 168 26.77 25.55 -12.28
C ALA A 168 27.35 24.56 -11.26
N PHE A 169 26.49 23.76 -10.61
CA PHE A 169 26.91 22.70 -9.72
C PHE A 169 27.76 21.65 -10.44
N GLY A 170 27.27 21.13 -11.58
CA GLY A 170 28.02 20.16 -12.38
C GLY A 170 29.38 20.70 -12.86
N PHE A 171 29.45 21.99 -13.20
CA PHE A 171 30.68 22.66 -13.58
C PHE A 171 31.67 22.79 -12.42
N LEU A 172 31.23 23.34 -11.28
CA LEU A 172 32.06 23.51 -10.08
C LEU A 172 32.56 22.17 -9.54
N PHE A 173 31.70 21.14 -9.54
CA PHE A 173 32.07 19.81 -9.12
C PHE A 173 33.11 19.18 -10.08
N THR A 174 32.98 19.42 -11.39
CA THR A 174 33.98 18.96 -12.36
C THR A 174 35.33 19.66 -12.16
N LEU A 175 35.35 20.96 -11.83
CA LEU A 175 36.59 21.66 -11.46
C LEU A 175 37.23 21.08 -10.19
N ALA A 176 36.43 20.81 -9.16
CA ALA A 176 36.90 20.18 -7.93
C ALA A 176 37.53 18.81 -8.23
N ALA A 177 36.92 18.03 -9.11
CA ALA A 177 37.42 16.73 -9.52
C ALA A 177 38.71 16.80 -10.36
N ILE A 178 38.83 17.78 -11.27
CA ILE A 178 40.11 18.08 -11.96
C ILE A 178 41.19 18.37 -10.92
N GLY A 179 40.91 19.23 -9.93
CA GLY A 179 41.82 19.50 -8.82
C GLY A 179 42.19 18.22 -8.06
N ALA A 180 41.22 17.36 -7.78
CA ALA A 180 41.42 16.08 -7.10
C ALA A 180 42.35 15.14 -7.88
N PHE A 181 42.28 15.09 -9.22
CA PHE A 181 43.19 14.29 -10.05
C PHE A 181 44.64 14.79 -9.97
N HIS A 182 44.84 16.10 -10.07
CA HIS A 182 46.19 16.69 -9.95
C HIS A 182 46.74 16.52 -8.53
N PHE A 183 45.89 16.70 -7.52
CA PHE A 183 46.26 16.46 -6.12
C PHE A 183 46.65 14.99 -5.89
N ALA A 184 45.88 14.04 -6.39
CA ALA A 184 46.18 12.62 -6.28
C ALA A 184 47.55 12.25 -6.89
N GLU A 185 47.83 12.75 -8.09
CA GLU A 185 49.11 12.51 -8.75
C GLU A 185 50.27 13.23 -8.04
N TRP A 186 50.04 14.39 -7.45
CA TRP A 186 51.04 15.11 -6.64
C TRP A 186 51.40 14.37 -5.35
N VAL A 187 50.39 13.85 -4.64
CA VAL A 187 50.59 13.03 -3.44
C VAL A 187 51.36 11.76 -3.78
N GLU A 188 50.96 11.07 -4.84
CA GLU A 188 51.66 9.86 -5.28
C GLU A 188 53.11 10.18 -5.70
N TRP A 189 53.34 11.29 -6.41
CA TRP A 189 54.69 11.77 -6.76
C TRP A 189 55.61 11.95 -5.55
N GLY A 190 55.10 12.54 -4.46
CA GLY A 190 55.84 12.68 -3.20
C GLY A 190 56.21 11.35 -2.54
N SER A 191 55.51 10.25 -2.88
CA SER A 191 55.73 8.90 -2.35
C SER A 191 56.45 7.95 -3.31
N GLY A 192 56.92 8.45 -4.47
CA GLY A 192 57.57 7.65 -5.51
C GLY A 192 56.61 6.95 -6.49
N GLY A 193 55.29 7.18 -6.37
CA GLY A 193 54.25 6.87 -7.36
C GLY A 193 53.94 8.10 -8.23
N GLY A 194 52.86 8.12 -9.02
CA GLY A 194 52.48 9.31 -9.83
C GLY A 194 53.05 9.30 -11.25
N LYS A 195 52.30 8.69 -12.17
CA LYS A 195 52.73 8.48 -13.57
C LYS A 195 52.36 9.63 -14.50
N TYR A 196 51.38 10.45 -14.12
CA TYR A 196 50.70 11.36 -15.03
C TYR A 196 50.87 12.84 -14.68
N LEU A 197 51.46 13.17 -13.53
CA LEU A 197 51.73 14.55 -13.14
C LEU A 197 52.60 15.24 -14.19
N GLY A 198 52.12 16.37 -14.73
CA GLY A 198 52.82 17.14 -15.76
C GLY A 198 52.79 16.55 -17.18
N THR A 199 52.25 15.34 -17.37
CA THR A 199 52.16 14.70 -18.69
C THR A 199 51.14 15.36 -19.62
N PRO A 200 51.30 15.25 -20.96
CA PRO A 200 50.30 15.73 -21.91
C PRO A 200 48.92 15.09 -21.72
N PHE A 201 48.88 13.84 -21.28
CA PHE A 201 47.65 13.10 -21.05
C PHE A 201 46.76 13.76 -19.99
N LEU A 202 47.29 14.05 -18.80
CA LEU A 202 46.50 14.65 -17.72
C LEU A 202 46.00 16.04 -18.09
N LYS A 203 46.81 16.81 -18.83
CA LYS A 203 46.42 18.12 -19.36
C LYS A 203 45.28 18.02 -20.36
N ALA A 204 45.39 17.11 -21.34
CA ALA A 204 44.35 16.88 -22.34
C ALA A 204 43.06 16.34 -21.71
N PHE A 205 43.15 15.43 -20.75
CA PHE A 205 42.01 14.89 -20.02
C PHE A 205 41.30 15.98 -19.19
N SER A 206 42.06 16.81 -18.47
CA SER A 206 41.52 17.94 -17.70
C SER A 206 40.81 18.96 -18.62
N LEU A 207 41.42 19.26 -19.78
CA LEU A 207 40.82 20.14 -20.78
C LEU A 207 39.52 19.55 -21.35
N ALA A 208 39.50 18.25 -21.65
CA ALA A 208 38.30 17.58 -22.14
C ALA A 208 37.16 17.66 -21.11
N LEU A 209 37.43 17.32 -19.83
CA LEU A 209 36.43 17.44 -18.76
C LEU A 209 35.93 18.87 -18.59
N PHE A 210 36.83 19.86 -18.66
CA PHE A 210 36.46 21.26 -18.61
C PHE A 210 35.53 21.66 -19.76
N VAL A 211 35.87 21.28 -21.00
CA VAL A 211 35.05 21.57 -22.19
C VAL A 211 33.68 20.90 -22.09
N PHE A 212 33.62 19.63 -21.67
CA PHE A 212 32.35 18.95 -21.45
C PHE A 212 31.50 19.61 -20.35
N ALA A 213 32.11 20.06 -19.26
CA ALA A 213 31.43 20.77 -18.19
C ALA A 213 30.91 22.15 -18.64
N VAL A 214 31.67 22.89 -19.47
CA VAL A 214 31.18 24.12 -20.11
C VAL A 214 29.99 23.81 -21.04
N GLY A 215 30.03 22.68 -21.74
CA GLY A 215 28.93 22.22 -22.59
C GLY A 215 27.60 22.03 -21.85
N LEU A 216 27.60 21.84 -20.53
CA LEU A 216 26.37 21.76 -19.74
C LEU A 216 25.53 23.04 -19.81
N PHE A 217 26.16 24.20 -19.96
CA PHE A 217 25.47 25.49 -20.09
C PHE A 217 24.82 25.69 -21.46
N LEU A 218 25.15 24.84 -22.43
CA LEU A 218 24.59 24.88 -23.78
C LEU A 218 23.36 23.96 -23.93
N LEU A 219 23.01 23.19 -22.90
CA LEU A 219 21.89 22.26 -22.93
C LEU A 219 20.53 22.97 -22.73
N PRO A 220 19.48 22.58 -23.48
CA PRO A 220 18.13 23.07 -23.23
C PRO A 220 17.67 22.66 -21.82
N GLY A 221 17.18 23.61 -21.02
CA GLY A 221 16.68 23.35 -19.66
C GLY A 221 17.72 23.47 -18.53
N THR A 222 18.95 23.92 -18.82
CA THR A 222 20.00 24.14 -17.80
C THR A 222 20.37 25.60 -17.56
N ALA A 223 19.74 26.54 -18.28
CA ALA A 223 19.72 27.93 -17.85
C ALA A 223 19.27 27.97 -16.39
N PRO A 224 19.82 28.87 -15.54
CA PRO A 224 19.14 29.16 -14.29
C PRO A 224 17.70 29.42 -14.70
N GLN A 225 16.76 28.70 -14.13
CA GLN A 225 15.43 29.25 -14.01
C GLN A 225 15.67 30.52 -13.20
N SER A 226 15.96 31.63 -13.90
CA SER A 226 15.70 32.94 -13.36
C SER A 226 14.30 32.82 -12.82
N GLU A 227 14.14 33.13 -11.55
CA GLU A 227 12.87 33.50 -10.96
C GLU A 227 12.16 34.43 -11.95
N SER A 228 11.38 33.86 -12.85
CA SER A 228 10.66 34.57 -13.90
C SER A 228 9.39 35.22 -13.34
N TRP A 229 9.29 35.27 -12.00
CA TRP A 229 8.39 36.14 -11.28
C TRP A 229 9.06 37.45 -10.83
N ILE A 230 10.40 37.60 -10.86
CA ILE A 230 11.08 38.86 -10.44
C ILE A 230 11.47 39.75 -11.64
N ALA A 231 11.67 39.21 -12.85
CA ALA A 231 12.19 39.97 -13.99
C ALA A 231 11.15 40.58 -14.95
N ALA A 232 9.85 40.41 -14.71
CA ALA A 232 8.81 41.18 -15.41
C ALA A 232 8.63 42.53 -14.70
N GLY A 233 9.42 43.51 -15.11
CA GLY A 233 9.50 44.83 -14.49
C GLY A 233 8.14 45.44 -14.14
N LEU A 234 8.04 45.96 -12.92
CA LEU A 234 6.97 46.84 -12.45
C LEU A 234 6.68 47.91 -13.51
N PRO A 235 5.48 47.92 -14.13
CA PRO A 235 5.06 49.09 -14.88
C PRO A 235 4.84 50.21 -13.87
N GLY A 236 5.65 51.26 -13.99
CA GLY A 236 5.35 52.62 -13.56
C GLY A 236 4.88 52.80 -12.13
N ALA A 237 5.73 53.40 -11.31
CA ALA A 237 5.28 54.29 -10.24
C ALA A 237 4.38 55.39 -10.85
N GLY A 238 3.09 55.09 -10.95
CA GLY A 238 1.99 55.97 -11.30
C GLY A 238 1.11 56.13 -10.08
N SER A 239 0.85 57.38 -9.73
CA SER A 239 0.21 57.87 -8.52
C SER A 239 -1.27 57.50 -8.38
N GLU A 240 -1.59 56.25 -8.07
CA GLU A 240 -2.90 55.90 -7.47
C GLU A 240 -2.71 54.87 -6.36
N ALA A 241 -2.92 55.32 -5.12
CA ALA A 241 -3.00 54.45 -3.95
C ALA A 241 -4.25 53.56 -4.06
N GLY A 242 -4.16 52.44 -4.77
CA GLY A 242 -5.29 51.53 -5.01
C GLY A 242 -4.90 50.07 -5.22
N PRO A 243 -3.94 49.72 -6.11
CA PRO A 243 -3.60 48.32 -6.41
C PRO A 243 -2.43 47.76 -5.58
N LEU A 244 -1.33 48.52 -5.43
CA LEU A 244 -0.11 48.03 -4.76
C LEU A 244 -0.33 47.83 -3.26
N ALA A 245 -1.08 48.73 -2.61
CA ALA A 245 -1.40 48.62 -1.19
C ALA A 245 -2.30 47.40 -0.91
N ALA A 246 -3.28 47.14 -1.78
CA ALA A 246 -4.15 45.97 -1.66
C ALA A 246 -3.37 44.65 -1.84
N GLU A 247 -2.45 44.58 -2.81
CA GLU A 247 -1.59 43.40 -2.98
C GLU A 247 -0.59 43.26 -1.82
N GLN A 248 -0.07 44.35 -1.26
CA GLN A 248 0.77 44.32 -0.06
C GLN A 248 0.01 43.81 1.18
N THR A 249 -1.25 44.21 1.35
CA THR A 249 -2.11 43.69 2.42
C THR A 249 -2.37 42.20 2.22
N LEU A 250 -2.72 41.76 1.00
CA LEU A 250 -2.93 40.36 0.68
C LEU A 250 -1.69 39.51 1.00
N LEU A 251 -0.50 39.96 0.59
CA LEU A 251 0.76 39.26 0.86
C LEU A 251 1.14 39.29 2.34
N ALA A 252 0.80 40.36 3.07
CA ALA A 252 1.00 40.42 4.52
C ALA A 252 0.09 39.43 5.25
N ASP A 253 -1.16 39.26 4.82
CA ASP A 253 -2.09 38.30 5.40
C ASP A 253 -1.62 36.84 5.15
N VAL A 254 -1.10 36.55 3.95
CA VAL A 254 -0.47 35.26 3.63
C VAL A 254 0.77 35.02 4.51
N ALA A 255 1.66 36.00 4.62
CA ALA A 255 2.86 35.89 5.44
C ALA A 255 2.54 35.72 6.94
N ALA A 256 1.43 36.29 7.39
CA ALA A 256 0.94 36.18 8.76
C ALA A 256 0.07 34.93 9.02
N ALA A 257 -0.12 34.05 8.02
CA ALA A 257 -1.02 32.89 8.13
C ALA A 257 -2.48 33.26 8.48
N ALA A 258 -2.91 34.47 8.11
CA ALA A 258 -4.25 34.99 8.41
C ALA A 258 -5.28 34.63 7.34
N ASP A 259 -4.89 33.84 6.35
CA ASP A 259 -5.59 33.60 5.10
C ASP A 259 -6.22 32.20 4.98
N HIS A 260 -6.00 31.37 5.98
CA HIS A 260 -6.50 30.00 6.07
C HIS A 260 -7.15 29.73 7.42
N ILE A 261 -7.80 28.58 7.51
CA ILE A 261 -8.38 28.05 8.75
C ILE A 261 -7.91 26.62 8.96
N GLU A 262 -7.46 26.34 10.19
CA GLU A 262 -7.09 24.99 10.59
C GLU A 262 -8.30 24.07 10.68
N PRO A 263 -8.18 22.78 10.31
CA PRO A 263 -9.28 21.83 10.37
C PRO A 263 -10.03 21.78 11.70
N GLU A 264 -9.31 21.79 12.81
CA GLU A 264 -9.87 21.72 14.16
C GLU A 264 -10.69 22.95 14.52
N GLU A 265 -10.26 24.12 14.05
CA GLU A 265 -10.97 25.38 14.26
C GLU A 265 -12.25 25.42 13.41
N LEU A 266 -12.19 24.97 12.15
CA LEU A 266 -13.37 24.82 11.31
C LEU A 266 -14.37 23.83 11.93
N ALA A 267 -13.88 22.69 12.41
CA ALA A 267 -14.69 21.66 13.04
C ALA A 267 -15.42 22.17 14.30
N ASP A 268 -14.73 22.93 15.15
CA ASP A 268 -15.32 23.54 16.35
C ASP A 268 -16.35 24.63 16.04
N ARG A 269 -16.13 25.44 15.00
CA ARG A 269 -17.08 26.47 14.57
C ARG A 269 -18.37 25.88 14.01
N LEU A 270 -18.24 24.85 13.16
CA LEU A 270 -19.38 24.11 12.64
C LEU A 270 -20.13 23.37 13.75
N LEU A 271 -19.42 22.74 14.71
CA LEU A 271 -20.03 22.09 15.87
C LEU A 271 -20.82 23.07 16.75
N ARG A 272 -20.35 24.31 16.88
CA ARG A 272 -21.07 25.39 17.60
C ARG A 272 -22.25 25.98 16.83
N GLY A 273 -22.40 25.65 15.54
CA GLY A 273 -23.46 26.18 14.69
C GLY A 273 -23.33 27.69 14.46
N GLU A 274 -22.13 28.18 14.16
CA GLU A 274 -21.88 29.61 13.93
C GLU A 274 -22.71 30.12 12.73
N PRO A 275 -23.65 31.07 12.93
CA PRO A 275 -24.70 31.39 11.96
C PRO A 275 -24.22 32.10 10.69
N GLU A 276 -23.00 32.62 10.69
CA GLU A 276 -22.40 33.41 9.62
C GLU A 276 -21.24 32.67 8.93
N LEU A 277 -21.12 31.35 9.09
CA LEU A 277 -20.08 30.53 8.45
C LEU A 277 -20.65 29.76 7.25
N ILE A 278 -20.12 30.00 6.05
CA ILE A 278 -20.39 29.20 4.86
C ILE A 278 -19.15 28.41 4.46
N VAL A 279 -19.32 27.11 4.25
CA VAL A 279 -18.26 26.21 3.79
C VAL A 279 -18.54 25.84 2.34
N VAL A 280 -17.55 25.96 1.47
CA VAL A 280 -17.71 25.83 0.03
C VAL A 280 -16.76 24.76 -0.49
N ASP A 281 -17.35 23.71 -1.06
CA ASP A 281 -16.62 22.63 -1.72
C ASP A 281 -16.45 22.96 -3.21
N VAL A 282 -15.20 23.14 -3.63
CA VAL A 282 -14.88 23.53 -5.02
C VAL A 282 -14.62 22.34 -5.95
N ARG A 283 -14.82 21.11 -5.46
CA ARG A 283 -14.63 19.87 -6.25
C ARG A 283 -15.80 19.63 -7.21
N PRO A 284 -15.63 18.73 -8.20
CA PRO A 284 -16.73 18.30 -9.06
C PRO A 284 -17.93 17.77 -8.25
N PRO A 285 -19.18 17.94 -8.73
CA PRO A 285 -20.39 17.50 -8.02
C PRO A 285 -20.39 16.02 -7.64
N ALA A 286 -19.74 15.16 -8.46
CA ALA A 286 -19.59 13.74 -8.17
C ALA A 286 -18.75 13.47 -6.90
N GLU A 287 -17.66 14.22 -6.70
CA GLU A 287 -16.81 14.09 -5.50
C GLU A 287 -17.49 14.66 -4.26
N TYR A 288 -18.24 15.75 -4.43
CA TYR A 288 -19.07 16.32 -3.37
C TYR A 288 -20.16 15.33 -2.92
N ALA A 289 -20.86 14.69 -3.88
CA ALA A 289 -21.89 13.70 -3.60
C ALA A 289 -21.34 12.46 -2.88
N ALA A 290 -20.10 12.05 -3.18
CA ALA A 290 -19.45 10.92 -2.53
C ALA A 290 -19.18 11.19 -1.04
N PHE A 291 -18.64 12.36 -0.70
CA PHE A 291 -18.47 12.82 0.67
C PHE A 291 -18.16 14.31 0.68
N HIS A 292 -18.77 15.07 1.58
CA HIS A 292 -18.47 16.49 1.79
C HIS A 292 -18.57 16.83 3.28
N ILE A 293 -17.94 17.95 3.69
CA ILE A 293 -18.07 18.45 5.06
C ILE A 293 -19.54 18.82 5.29
N ARG A 294 -20.12 18.35 6.39
CA ARG A 294 -21.52 18.61 6.74
C ARG A 294 -21.83 20.11 6.72
N GLY A 295 -22.85 20.50 5.94
CA GLY A 295 -23.27 21.90 5.79
C GLY A 295 -22.50 22.69 4.73
N ALA A 296 -21.54 22.05 4.02
CA ALA A 296 -20.90 22.67 2.87
C ALA A 296 -21.87 22.80 1.68
N VAL A 297 -21.57 23.72 0.77
CA VAL A 297 -22.25 23.88 -0.51
C VAL A 297 -21.27 23.60 -1.65
N ASN A 298 -21.72 22.94 -2.71
CA ASN A 298 -20.88 22.69 -3.88
C ASN A 298 -20.96 23.83 -4.88
N VAL A 299 -19.81 24.44 -5.20
CA VAL A 299 -19.72 25.54 -6.17
C VAL A 299 -18.48 25.32 -7.02
N ALA A 300 -18.63 25.23 -8.34
CA ALA A 300 -17.48 25.09 -9.23
C ALA A 300 -16.58 26.34 -9.17
N LEU A 301 -15.26 26.15 -9.31
CA LEU A 301 -14.27 27.23 -9.22
C LEU A 301 -14.61 28.45 -10.10
N ALA A 302 -15.11 28.21 -11.32
CA ALA A 302 -15.45 29.26 -12.27
C ALA A 302 -16.65 30.12 -11.81
N ASP A 303 -17.54 29.56 -11.00
CA ASP A 303 -18.78 30.19 -10.58
C ASP A 303 -18.66 30.90 -9.22
N LEU A 304 -17.56 30.70 -8.50
CA LEU A 304 -17.32 31.26 -7.16
C LEU A 304 -17.57 32.78 -7.07
N PRO A 305 -17.07 33.64 -7.98
CA PRO A 305 -17.26 35.08 -7.87
C PRO A 305 -18.73 35.49 -7.90
N VAL A 306 -19.55 34.77 -8.67
CA VAL A 306 -20.99 35.04 -8.82
C VAL A 306 -21.75 34.43 -7.65
N ALA A 307 -21.52 33.16 -7.36
CA ALA A 307 -22.23 32.40 -6.33
C ALA A 307 -22.02 32.98 -4.92
N LEU A 308 -20.83 33.52 -4.63
CA LEU A 308 -20.48 34.07 -3.30
C LEU A 308 -20.80 35.56 -3.14
N THR A 309 -21.32 36.23 -4.18
CA THR A 309 -21.65 37.66 -4.12
C THR A 309 -22.56 38.03 -2.92
N PRO A 310 -23.59 37.24 -2.55
CA PRO A 310 -24.43 37.53 -1.39
C PRO A 310 -23.69 37.49 -0.04
N HIS A 311 -22.55 36.79 0.04
CA HIS A 311 -21.75 36.60 1.25
C HIS A 311 -20.47 37.46 1.27
N LYS A 312 -20.29 38.34 0.28
CA LYS A 312 -19.11 39.18 0.17
C LYS A 312 -18.97 40.08 1.40
N ASN A 313 -17.87 39.92 2.14
CA ASN A 313 -17.53 40.68 3.36
C ASN A 313 -18.58 40.54 4.48
N ALA A 314 -19.41 39.50 4.44
CA ALA A 314 -20.39 39.15 5.46
C ALA A 314 -20.14 37.71 5.94
N GLY A 315 -19.84 37.56 7.23
CA GLY A 315 -19.53 36.25 7.81
C GLY A 315 -18.19 35.67 7.35
N TRP A 316 -18.02 34.36 7.46
CA TRP A 316 -16.83 33.60 7.09
C TRP A 316 -17.12 32.72 5.88
N ILE A 317 -16.30 32.80 4.84
CA ILE A 317 -16.36 31.90 3.69
C ILE A 317 -15.14 30.99 3.73
N VAL A 318 -15.32 29.68 3.87
CA VAL A 318 -14.23 28.71 3.91
C VAL A 318 -14.27 27.82 2.68
N LEU A 319 -13.27 27.95 1.81
CA LEU A 319 -13.13 27.16 0.60
C LEU A 319 -12.32 25.89 0.90
N TYR A 320 -12.74 24.74 0.36
CA TYR A 320 -11.94 23.53 0.43
C TYR A 320 -12.07 22.65 -0.83
N SER A 321 -11.05 21.82 -1.03
CA SER A 321 -10.95 20.78 -2.05
C SER A 321 -10.25 19.57 -1.42
N GLN A 322 -9.83 18.56 -2.21
CA GLN A 322 -9.06 17.42 -1.68
C GLN A 322 -7.76 17.88 -1.01
N GLY A 323 -7.12 18.90 -1.58
CA GLY A 323 -5.96 19.59 -1.02
C GLY A 323 -6.13 21.12 -1.05
N MET A 324 -5.07 21.85 -0.73
CA MET A 324 -5.12 23.30 -0.53
C MET A 324 -4.97 24.14 -1.81
N THR A 325 -4.39 23.58 -2.87
CA THR A 325 -3.91 24.36 -4.02
C THR A 325 -5.00 25.18 -4.71
N HIS A 326 -6.10 24.54 -5.14
CA HIS A 326 -7.17 25.24 -5.84
C HIS A 326 -7.96 26.20 -4.94
N PRO A 327 -8.33 25.82 -3.69
CA PRO A 327 -8.93 26.75 -2.73
C PRO A 327 -8.07 27.99 -2.44
N ALA A 328 -6.75 27.84 -2.26
CA ALA A 328 -5.85 28.96 -2.01
C ALA A 328 -5.80 29.92 -3.20
N GLN A 329 -5.66 29.40 -4.42
CA GLN A 329 -5.69 30.19 -5.65
C GLN A 329 -7.03 30.91 -5.84
N ALA A 330 -8.15 30.24 -5.53
CA ALA A 330 -9.48 30.83 -5.60
C ALA A 330 -9.68 31.95 -4.57
N ARG A 331 -9.17 31.77 -3.35
CA ARG A 331 -9.19 32.79 -2.30
C ARG A 331 -8.43 34.04 -2.72
N ASP A 332 -7.22 33.89 -3.26
CA ASP A 332 -6.43 35.03 -3.76
C ASP A 332 -7.14 35.76 -4.92
N ALA A 333 -7.79 35.01 -5.82
CA ALA A 333 -8.58 35.60 -6.90
C ALA A 333 -9.78 36.39 -6.36
N LEU A 334 -10.50 35.84 -5.38
CA LEU A 334 -11.62 36.52 -4.72
C LEU A 334 -11.15 37.74 -3.92
N ALA A 335 -9.98 37.69 -3.28
CA ALA A 335 -9.39 38.82 -2.57
C ALA A 335 -9.15 40.02 -3.50
N ARG A 336 -8.64 39.77 -4.73
CA ARG A 336 -8.50 40.80 -5.76
C ARG A 336 -9.83 41.35 -6.28
N LEU A 337 -10.93 40.61 -6.11
CA LEU A 337 -12.30 41.06 -6.37
C LEU A 337 -12.92 41.78 -5.15
N GLY A 338 -12.16 42.00 -4.08
CA GLY A 338 -12.57 42.74 -2.89
C GLY A 338 -13.30 41.91 -1.83
N TYR A 339 -13.13 40.59 -1.83
CA TYR A 339 -13.56 39.72 -0.73
C TYR A 339 -12.47 39.69 0.35
N GLN A 340 -12.82 40.06 1.58
CA GLN A 340 -11.91 40.12 2.73
C GLN A 340 -12.17 39.02 3.76
N ASN A 341 -13.23 38.24 3.56
CA ASN A 341 -13.73 37.25 4.52
C ASN A 341 -13.65 35.80 3.98
N VAL A 342 -12.78 35.57 3.00
CA VAL A 342 -12.59 34.26 2.37
C VAL A 342 -11.30 33.64 2.88
N TYR A 343 -11.40 32.41 3.37
CA TYR A 343 -10.33 31.59 3.89
C TYR A 343 -10.34 30.28 3.13
N PHE A 344 -9.21 29.58 3.10
CA PHE A 344 -9.19 28.18 2.65
C PHE A 344 -8.84 27.23 3.79
N LEU A 345 -9.29 25.98 3.68
CA LEU A 345 -9.03 24.95 4.67
C LEU A 345 -7.61 24.40 4.52
N THR A 346 -6.79 24.53 5.57
CA THR A 346 -5.44 23.93 5.62
C THR A 346 -5.53 22.41 5.51
N ASP A 347 -4.57 21.80 4.82
CA ASP A 347 -4.49 20.37 4.51
C ASP A 347 -5.69 19.81 3.69
N GLY A 348 -6.64 20.68 3.29
CA GLY A 348 -7.82 20.32 2.51
C GLY A 348 -8.75 19.34 3.22
N LEU A 349 -9.60 18.68 2.43
CA LEU A 349 -10.54 17.68 2.94
C LEU A 349 -9.83 16.49 3.58
N GLN A 350 -8.71 16.05 2.99
CA GLN A 350 -7.93 14.94 3.55
C GLN A 350 -7.38 15.28 4.94
N GLY A 351 -6.80 16.47 5.09
CA GLY A 351 -6.37 16.95 6.41
C GLY A 351 -7.50 17.04 7.42
N PHE A 352 -8.69 17.48 7.00
CA PHE A 352 -9.87 17.49 7.86
C PHE A 352 -10.31 16.09 8.29
N LEU A 353 -10.30 15.12 7.37
CA LEU A 353 -10.58 13.74 7.69
C LEU A 353 -9.55 13.18 8.69
N ASP A 354 -8.26 13.40 8.45
CA ASP A 354 -7.18 12.87 9.28
C ASP A 354 -7.11 13.53 10.66
N ARG A 355 -7.25 14.87 10.72
CA ARG A 355 -7.05 15.65 11.95
C ARG A 355 -8.32 15.79 12.78
N CYS A 356 -9.50 15.79 12.18
CA CYS A 356 -10.75 15.95 12.92
C CYS A 356 -11.55 14.65 13.02
N LEU A 357 -11.52 13.80 11.99
CA LEU A 357 -12.42 12.63 11.92
C LEU A 357 -11.71 11.29 12.15
N LYS A 358 -10.38 11.17 12.04
CA LYS A 358 -9.67 9.91 12.31
C LYS A 358 -9.88 9.45 13.76
N PRO A 359 -10.38 8.22 14.01
CA PRO A 359 -10.62 7.71 15.36
C PRO A 359 -9.37 7.80 16.23
N VAL A 360 -9.56 8.08 17.52
CA VAL A 360 -8.46 8.14 18.50
C VAL A 360 -7.66 6.83 18.51
N SER A 361 -8.32 5.69 18.31
CA SER A 361 -7.68 4.36 18.26
C SER A 361 -6.82 4.09 17.03
N LEU A 362 -6.99 4.85 15.95
CA LEU A 362 -6.23 4.67 14.70
C LEU A 362 -5.07 5.67 14.56
N ARG A 363 -4.83 6.50 15.57
CA ARG A 363 -3.73 7.48 15.57
C ARG A 363 -2.46 6.84 16.12
N ASP A 364 -1.35 7.12 15.47
CA ASP A 364 -0.02 6.62 15.85
C ASP A 364 0.48 7.27 17.16
N GLU A 365 0.02 8.48 17.46
CA GLU A 365 0.34 9.22 18.69
C GLU A 365 -0.87 9.25 19.65
N PRO A 366 -0.68 8.88 20.93
CA PRO A 366 -1.74 8.92 21.93
C PRO A 366 -2.15 10.36 22.25
N LEU A 367 -3.45 10.65 22.14
CA LEU A 367 -4.02 11.96 22.46
C LEU A 367 -4.28 12.14 23.96
N SER A 368 -4.26 13.39 24.42
CA SER A 368 -4.75 13.74 25.76
C SER A 368 -6.24 13.38 25.89
N ALA A 369 -6.73 13.13 27.11
CA ALA A 369 -8.14 12.82 27.34
C ALA A 369 -9.09 13.94 26.84
N LYS A 370 -8.63 15.19 26.91
CA LYS A 370 -9.38 16.36 26.41
C LYS A 370 -9.49 16.35 24.89
N ASP A 371 -8.38 16.08 24.19
CA ASP A 371 -8.34 16.08 22.73
C ASP A 371 -9.06 14.85 22.16
N ALA A 372 -8.94 13.69 22.83
CA ALA A 372 -9.71 12.50 22.50
C ALA A 372 -11.23 12.74 22.62
N ALA A 373 -11.68 13.43 23.67
CA ALA A 373 -13.08 13.82 23.83
C ALA A 373 -13.54 14.79 22.72
N ARG A 374 -12.69 15.74 22.34
CA ARG A 374 -12.94 16.71 21.26
C ARG A 374 -13.08 16.01 19.89
N VAL A 375 -12.16 15.11 19.54
CA VAL A 375 -12.24 14.27 18.32
C VAL A 375 -13.51 13.41 18.31
N ASN A 376 -13.86 12.80 19.45
CA ASN A 376 -15.09 12.01 19.55
C ASN A 376 -16.37 12.86 19.43
N ALA A 377 -16.33 14.14 19.81
CA ALA A 377 -17.43 15.08 19.60
C ALA A 377 -17.58 15.46 18.12
N TRP A 378 -16.47 15.80 17.44
CA TRP A 378 -16.48 16.06 16.00
C TRP A 378 -16.98 14.86 15.21
N ARG A 379 -16.48 13.66 15.48
CA ARG A 379 -16.94 12.42 14.84
C ARG A 379 -18.45 12.24 15.00
N ARG A 380 -18.99 12.44 16.20
CA ARG A 380 -20.45 12.37 16.43
C ARG A 380 -21.23 13.43 15.65
N PHE A 381 -20.67 14.61 15.42
CA PHE A 381 -21.36 15.66 14.68
C PHE A 381 -21.29 15.51 13.16
N PHE A 382 -20.11 15.16 12.64
CA PHE A 382 -19.85 15.07 11.20
C PHE A 382 -20.18 13.70 10.60
N LEU A 383 -20.14 12.61 11.38
CA LEU A 383 -20.38 11.25 10.89
C LEU A 383 -21.76 10.69 11.27
N VAL A 384 -22.54 11.39 12.09
CA VAL A 384 -23.92 10.99 12.38
C VAL A 384 -24.86 11.62 11.36
N THR A 385 -25.31 10.82 10.41
CA THR A 385 -26.52 11.07 9.63
C THR A 385 -27.69 11.28 10.60
N PRO A 386 -28.64 12.23 10.38
CA PRO A 386 -29.85 12.30 11.18
C PRO A 386 -30.48 10.91 11.25
N GLU A 387 -30.98 10.51 12.43
CA GLU A 387 -31.72 9.26 12.54
C GLU A 387 -32.72 9.15 11.39
N PRO A 388 -32.65 8.08 10.57
CA PRO A 388 -33.79 7.72 9.76
C PRO A 388 -34.91 7.45 10.76
N GLY A 389 -35.84 8.40 10.89
CA GLY A 389 -37.06 8.21 11.64
C GLY A 389 -37.66 6.89 11.19
N THR A 390 -37.85 5.98 12.14
CA THR A 390 -38.56 4.70 12.07
C THR A 390 -39.24 4.46 10.70
N ALA A 391 -38.44 4.13 9.70
CA ALA A 391 -38.91 3.59 8.44
C ALA A 391 -38.88 2.09 8.65
N ALA A 392 -40.07 1.50 8.53
CA ALA A 392 -40.30 0.09 8.70
C ALA A 392 -39.18 -0.74 8.08
N VAL A 393 -38.78 -1.81 8.76
CA VAL A 393 -38.05 -2.94 8.19
C VAL A 393 -38.86 -3.46 7.01
N GLY A 394 -38.65 -2.85 5.85
CA GLY A 394 -39.05 -3.38 4.58
C GLY A 394 -38.21 -4.62 4.38
N SER A 395 -38.87 -5.77 4.30
CA SER A 395 -38.28 -7.06 3.96
C SER A 395 -37.49 -6.92 2.65
N ALA A 396 -36.18 -6.68 2.76
CA ALA A 396 -35.27 -6.84 1.64
C ALA A 396 -35.35 -8.31 1.21
N GLU A 397 -35.64 -8.53 -0.06
CA GLU A 397 -35.70 -9.86 -0.67
C GLU A 397 -34.34 -10.54 -0.47
N ARG A 398 -34.35 -11.71 0.19
CA ARG A 398 -33.13 -12.45 0.54
C ARG A 398 -32.44 -12.92 -0.74
N ILE A 399 -31.14 -12.63 -0.92
CA ILE A 399 -30.40 -13.09 -2.09
C ILE A 399 -30.44 -14.64 -2.17
N PRO A 400 -30.64 -15.24 -3.37
CA PRO A 400 -30.49 -16.68 -3.54
C PRO A 400 -29.10 -17.14 -3.13
N SER A 401 -28.97 -18.34 -2.56
CA SER A 401 -27.68 -18.89 -2.13
C SER A 401 -26.67 -19.05 -3.27
N LEU A 402 -27.17 -19.31 -4.48
CA LEU A 402 -26.40 -19.41 -5.71
C LEU A 402 -27.03 -18.44 -6.72
N VAL A 403 -26.24 -17.49 -7.22
CA VAL A 403 -26.70 -16.49 -8.19
C VAL A 403 -26.06 -16.73 -9.55
N GLU A 404 -26.82 -16.52 -10.61
CA GLU A 404 -26.33 -16.60 -11.98
C GLU A 404 -25.64 -15.29 -12.40
N THR A 405 -24.84 -15.36 -13.46
CA THR A 405 -24.06 -14.23 -13.99
C THR A 405 -24.93 -13.11 -14.55
N ASP A 406 -26.14 -13.40 -15.03
CA ASP A 406 -27.13 -12.41 -15.45
C ASP A 406 -27.68 -11.61 -14.26
N TRP A 407 -28.03 -12.29 -13.16
CA TRP A 407 -28.52 -11.67 -11.93
C TRP A 407 -27.54 -10.62 -11.41
N LEU A 408 -26.24 -10.96 -11.40
CA LEU A 408 -25.19 -10.05 -10.95
C LEU A 408 -24.98 -8.89 -11.93
N ALA A 409 -25.03 -9.16 -13.24
CA ALA A 409 -24.86 -8.11 -14.25
C ALA A 409 -25.96 -7.04 -14.21
N GLU A 410 -27.21 -7.43 -13.93
CA GLU A 410 -28.33 -6.49 -13.76
C GLU A 410 -28.17 -5.58 -12.52
N ARG A 411 -27.36 -6.01 -11.55
CA ARG A 411 -27.19 -5.36 -10.24
C ARG A 411 -25.81 -4.75 -10.03
N LEU A 412 -24.97 -4.77 -11.07
CA LEU A 412 -23.63 -4.26 -11.02
C LEU A 412 -23.64 -2.75 -10.69
N GLY A 413 -22.90 -2.35 -9.66
CA GLY A 413 -22.82 -0.95 -9.22
C GLY A 413 -24.03 -0.43 -8.44
N GLN A 414 -25.06 -1.25 -8.18
CA GLN A 414 -26.18 -0.83 -7.33
C GLN A 414 -25.73 -0.70 -5.86
N PRO A 415 -26.23 0.30 -5.11
CA PRO A 415 -25.92 0.43 -3.69
C PRO A 415 -26.46 -0.80 -2.94
N GLY A 416 -25.67 -1.28 -1.97
CA GLY A 416 -26.03 -2.46 -1.19
C GLY A 416 -25.69 -3.79 -1.85
N VAL A 417 -25.00 -3.83 -2.99
CA VAL A 417 -24.45 -5.06 -3.58
C VAL A 417 -22.93 -5.00 -3.55
N ARG A 418 -22.30 -6.01 -2.93
CA ARG A 418 -20.85 -6.13 -2.83
C ARG A 418 -20.38 -7.41 -3.50
N ILE A 419 -19.24 -7.34 -4.17
CA ILE A 419 -18.66 -8.47 -4.89
C ILE A 419 -17.31 -8.76 -4.26
N ILE A 420 -17.12 -9.99 -3.76
CA ILE A 420 -15.86 -10.44 -3.19
C ILE A 420 -15.30 -11.51 -4.10
N ASP A 421 -14.12 -11.28 -4.66
CA ASP A 421 -13.43 -12.22 -5.54
C ASP A 421 -12.38 -12.98 -4.76
N VAL A 422 -12.54 -14.31 -4.66
CA VAL A 422 -11.60 -15.17 -3.92
C VAL A 422 -10.59 -15.89 -4.83
N ARG A 423 -10.52 -15.50 -6.12
CA ARG A 423 -9.46 -16.00 -7.01
C ARG A 423 -8.08 -15.54 -6.55
N PRO A 424 -7.01 -16.27 -6.93
CA PRO A 424 -5.65 -15.82 -6.68
C PRO A 424 -5.40 -14.40 -7.21
N GLN A 425 -4.71 -13.57 -6.41
CA GLN A 425 -4.44 -12.17 -6.74
C GLN A 425 -3.90 -11.93 -8.17
N PRO A 426 -2.99 -12.77 -8.73
CA PRO A 426 -2.52 -12.58 -10.11
C PRO A 426 -3.65 -12.69 -11.16
N GLU A 427 -4.60 -13.60 -10.96
CA GLU A 427 -5.74 -13.77 -11.87
C GLU A 427 -6.71 -12.59 -11.74
N TYR A 428 -6.99 -12.14 -10.52
CA TYR A 428 -7.82 -10.98 -10.25
C TYR A 428 -7.22 -9.69 -10.84
N ASN A 429 -5.91 -9.45 -10.66
CA ASN A 429 -5.22 -8.26 -11.17
C ASN A 429 -5.20 -8.22 -12.71
N THR A 430 -5.23 -9.38 -13.36
CA THR A 430 -5.27 -9.46 -14.83
C THR A 430 -6.65 -9.06 -15.37
N SER A 431 -7.72 -9.51 -14.70
CA SER A 431 -9.10 -9.15 -15.03
C SER A 431 -10.07 -9.60 -13.92
N HIS A 432 -11.00 -8.72 -13.55
CA HIS A 432 -12.01 -9.01 -12.54
C HIS A 432 -13.37 -8.36 -12.85
N ILE A 433 -14.40 -8.72 -12.08
CA ILE A 433 -15.73 -8.12 -12.20
C ILE A 433 -15.68 -6.67 -11.68
N PRO A 434 -16.19 -5.67 -12.39
CA PRO A 434 -16.09 -4.27 -11.96
C PRO A 434 -16.63 -4.05 -10.54
N GLY A 435 -15.84 -3.35 -9.72
CA GLY A 435 -16.18 -3.08 -8.31
C GLY A 435 -16.03 -4.26 -7.35
N SER A 436 -15.52 -5.42 -7.81
CA SER A 436 -15.20 -6.53 -6.92
C SER A 436 -13.93 -6.29 -6.12
N VAL A 437 -13.88 -6.79 -4.90
CA VAL A 437 -12.72 -6.70 -4.00
C VAL A 437 -12.07 -8.07 -3.88
N CYS A 438 -10.76 -8.13 -4.07
CA CYS A 438 -10.01 -9.38 -3.90
C CYS A 438 -9.88 -9.76 -2.42
N LEU A 439 -10.13 -11.03 -2.09
CA LEU A 439 -9.96 -11.60 -0.76
C LEU A 439 -9.20 -12.92 -0.86
N ASN A 440 -8.05 -13.02 -0.20
CA ASN A 440 -7.42 -14.33 0.00
C ASN A 440 -8.19 -15.08 1.12
N PRO A 441 -8.85 -16.22 0.85
CA PRO A 441 -9.61 -16.96 1.87
C PRO A 441 -8.76 -17.33 3.10
N GLU A 442 -7.47 -17.51 2.89
CA GLU A 442 -6.48 -17.86 3.90
C GLU A 442 -6.26 -16.72 4.93
N SER A 443 -6.55 -15.47 4.56
CA SER A 443 -6.50 -14.32 5.50
C SER A 443 -7.64 -14.33 6.52
N LEU A 444 -8.68 -15.14 6.31
CA LEU A 444 -9.77 -15.33 7.26
C LEU A 444 -9.43 -16.35 8.35
N ARG A 445 -8.27 -17.00 8.26
CA ARG A 445 -7.87 -18.09 9.15
C ARG A 445 -6.57 -17.78 9.89
N GLY A 446 -6.42 -18.37 11.06
CA GLY A 446 -5.23 -18.19 11.89
C GLY A 446 -5.07 -19.30 12.94
N VAL A 447 -4.21 -19.03 13.93
CA VAL A 447 -4.05 -19.89 15.10
C VAL A 447 -5.00 -19.41 16.19
N VAL A 448 -6.01 -20.21 16.51
CA VAL A 448 -7.01 -19.90 17.54
C VAL A 448 -6.98 -21.00 18.59
N GLY A 449 -6.78 -20.63 19.86
CA GLY A 449 -6.70 -21.61 20.95
C GLY A 449 -5.57 -22.64 20.80
N GLY A 450 -4.50 -22.32 20.05
CA GLY A 450 -3.39 -23.23 19.75
C GLY A 450 -3.64 -24.19 18.57
N VAL A 451 -4.81 -24.12 17.92
CA VAL A 451 -5.13 -24.90 16.72
C VAL A 451 -4.89 -24.04 15.48
N PRO A 452 -4.06 -24.50 14.51
CA PRO A 452 -3.82 -23.76 13.28
C PRO A 452 -4.99 -23.86 12.30
N SER A 453 -5.06 -22.92 11.35
CA SER A 453 -6.05 -22.91 10.26
C SER A 453 -7.52 -22.83 10.72
N MET A 454 -7.76 -22.26 11.90
CA MET A 454 -9.10 -21.98 12.41
C MET A 454 -9.62 -20.68 11.81
N LEU A 455 -10.93 -20.58 11.58
CA LEU A 455 -11.54 -19.29 11.20
C LEU A 455 -11.36 -18.27 12.35
N LEU A 456 -11.03 -17.03 11.99
CA LEU A 456 -10.71 -15.98 12.97
C LEU A 456 -11.91 -15.61 13.86
N PRO A 457 -11.66 -15.03 15.04
CA PRO A 457 -12.69 -14.49 15.91
C PRO A 457 -13.57 -13.41 15.23
N ALA A 458 -14.81 -13.26 15.69
CA ALA A 458 -15.81 -12.40 15.08
C ALA A 458 -15.40 -10.92 15.01
N ASP A 459 -14.72 -10.40 16.02
CA ASP A 459 -14.20 -9.02 16.03
C ASP A 459 -13.15 -8.78 14.93
N VAL A 460 -12.26 -9.74 14.71
CA VAL A 460 -11.25 -9.66 13.65
C VAL A 460 -11.89 -9.74 12.26
N LEU A 461 -12.84 -10.68 12.08
CA LEU A 461 -13.58 -10.83 10.82
C LEU A 461 -14.41 -9.58 10.50
N ALA A 462 -15.07 -8.99 11.50
CA ALA A 462 -15.81 -7.73 11.33
C ALA A 462 -14.89 -6.60 10.86
N GLY A 463 -13.68 -6.50 11.42
CA GLY A 463 -12.65 -5.57 10.94
C GLY A 463 -12.25 -5.81 9.50
N HIS A 464 -12.04 -7.06 9.08
CA HIS A 464 -11.73 -7.40 7.68
C HIS A 464 -12.85 -6.98 6.73
N LEU A 465 -14.11 -7.30 7.05
CA LEU A 465 -15.24 -6.94 6.19
C LEU A 465 -15.48 -5.42 6.13
N SER A 466 -15.27 -4.73 7.26
CA SER A 466 -15.28 -3.27 7.32
C SER A 466 -14.26 -2.67 6.35
N LEU A 467 -12.99 -3.12 6.40
CA LEU A 467 -11.93 -2.65 5.51
C LEU A 467 -12.16 -2.98 4.03
N MET A 468 -12.99 -3.98 3.74
CA MET A 468 -13.43 -4.34 2.39
C MET A 468 -14.66 -3.56 1.91
N GLY A 469 -15.18 -2.64 2.73
CA GLY A 469 -16.30 -1.78 2.37
C GLY A 469 -17.66 -2.49 2.42
N VAL A 470 -17.75 -3.65 3.05
CA VAL A 470 -18.99 -4.41 3.23
C VAL A 470 -19.76 -3.83 4.40
N ALA A 471 -21.02 -3.47 4.24
CA ALA A 471 -21.91 -3.10 5.35
C ALA A 471 -22.75 -4.31 5.82
N PRO A 472 -23.26 -4.31 7.07
CA PRO A 472 -24.06 -5.43 7.60
C PRO A 472 -25.34 -5.76 6.83
N GLY A 473 -25.89 -4.78 6.09
CA GLY A 473 -27.08 -4.95 5.25
C GLY A 473 -26.80 -5.25 3.78
N ASP A 474 -25.53 -5.25 3.36
CA ASP A 474 -25.18 -5.48 1.97
C ASP A 474 -25.53 -6.91 1.53
N ALA A 475 -25.87 -7.08 0.26
CA ALA A 475 -25.92 -8.37 -0.41
C ALA A 475 -24.53 -8.70 -0.96
N VAL A 476 -23.90 -9.76 -0.44
CA VAL A 476 -22.52 -10.11 -0.81
C VAL A 476 -22.51 -11.27 -1.81
N VAL A 477 -21.99 -11.04 -3.01
CA VAL A 477 -21.76 -12.09 -4.01
C VAL A 477 -20.28 -12.48 -4.00
N VAL A 478 -20.00 -13.74 -3.70
CA VAL A 478 -18.65 -14.29 -3.70
C VAL A 478 -18.36 -14.94 -5.05
N VAL A 479 -17.33 -14.46 -5.76
CA VAL A 479 -16.83 -15.06 -7.00
C VAL A 479 -15.86 -16.18 -6.63
N PRO A 480 -16.21 -17.46 -6.88
CA PRO A 480 -15.34 -18.57 -6.52
C PRO A 480 -14.06 -18.60 -7.35
N GLY A 481 -12.99 -19.09 -6.71
CA GLY A 481 -11.77 -19.52 -7.37
C GLY A 481 -11.93 -20.86 -8.08
N ALA A 482 -10.81 -21.55 -8.31
CA ALA A 482 -10.83 -22.90 -8.90
C ALA A 482 -11.62 -23.92 -8.03
N ALA A 483 -11.77 -23.66 -6.73
CA ALA A 483 -12.52 -24.52 -5.83
C ALA A 483 -13.65 -23.75 -5.12
N VAL A 484 -14.88 -24.24 -5.23
CA VAL A 484 -16.07 -23.65 -4.59
C VAL A 484 -15.90 -23.52 -3.07
N ARG A 485 -15.16 -24.45 -2.45
CA ARG A 485 -14.86 -24.42 -1.00
C ARG A 485 -14.20 -23.11 -0.52
N ASP A 486 -13.46 -22.43 -1.39
CA ASP A 486 -12.77 -21.18 -1.06
C ASP A 486 -13.80 -20.04 -0.89
N ALA A 487 -14.84 -20.04 -1.74
CA ALA A 487 -15.97 -19.10 -1.61
C ALA A 487 -16.84 -19.42 -0.39
N THR A 488 -17.08 -20.70 -0.12
CA THR A 488 -17.89 -21.09 1.05
C THR A 488 -17.15 -20.85 2.37
N LEU A 489 -15.81 -20.84 2.38
CA LEU A 489 -15.04 -20.40 3.55
C LEU A 489 -15.24 -18.91 3.84
N ALA A 490 -15.22 -18.05 2.81
CA ALA A 490 -15.61 -16.65 2.98
C ALA A 490 -17.06 -16.55 3.48
N GLY A 491 -17.94 -17.42 2.97
CA GLY A 491 -19.28 -17.67 3.49
C GLY A 491 -19.35 -17.86 5.00
N MET A 492 -18.50 -18.73 5.56
CA MET A 492 -18.47 -18.99 7.00
C MET A 492 -18.12 -17.75 7.83
N ALA A 493 -17.30 -16.83 7.31
CA ALA A 493 -17.04 -15.56 7.97
C ALA A 493 -18.29 -14.69 8.05
N PHE A 494 -19.09 -14.63 6.98
CA PHE A 494 -20.39 -13.94 6.98
C PHE A 494 -21.35 -14.58 7.99
N GLU A 495 -21.49 -15.91 7.98
CA GLU A 495 -22.37 -16.65 8.91
C GLU A 495 -21.97 -16.41 10.36
N ARG A 496 -20.67 -16.48 10.70
CA ARG A 496 -20.15 -16.24 12.06
C ARG A 496 -20.49 -14.83 12.57
N LEU A 497 -20.59 -13.87 11.66
CA LEU A 497 -20.99 -12.49 11.94
C LEU A 497 -22.50 -12.26 11.90
N GLY A 498 -23.30 -13.27 11.55
CA GLY A 498 -24.76 -13.16 11.39
C GLY A 498 -25.19 -12.51 10.08
N HIS A 499 -24.26 -12.34 9.13
CA HIS A 499 -24.54 -11.80 7.81
C HIS A 499 -25.09 -12.89 6.91
N GLY A 500 -26.41 -13.03 6.90
CA GLY A 500 -27.09 -14.08 6.14
C GLY A 500 -27.30 -13.76 4.65
N ASN A 501 -27.06 -12.53 4.20
CA ASN A 501 -27.38 -12.05 2.85
C ASN A 501 -26.20 -12.20 1.88
N TRP A 502 -25.73 -13.43 1.67
CA TRP A 502 -24.63 -13.71 0.75
C TRP A 502 -24.95 -14.88 -0.18
N ALA A 503 -24.24 -14.91 -1.32
CA ALA A 503 -24.39 -15.89 -2.39
C ALA A 503 -23.04 -16.25 -3.03
N VAL A 504 -22.98 -17.41 -3.69
CA VAL A 504 -21.87 -17.79 -4.57
C VAL A 504 -22.27 -17.52 -6.03
N LEU A 505 -21.38 -16.94 -6.82
CA LEU A 505 -21.58 -16.75 -8.26
C LEU A 505 -21.41 -18.08 -9.00
N HIS A 506 -22.50 -18.60 -9.57
CA HIS A 506 -22.49 -19.86 -10.32
C HIS A 506 -21.63 -19.75 -11.57
N GLY A 507 -20.74 -20.72 -11.80
CA GLY A 507 -19.79 -20.68 -12.91
C GLY A 507 -18.63 -19.68 -12.73
N GLY A 508 -18.65 -18.90 -11.65
CA GLY A 508 -17.61 -17.94 -11.28
C GLY A 508 -17.19 -16.97 -12.39
N PHE A 509 -15.94 -16.52 -12.31
CA PHE A 509 -15.40 -15.58 -13.30
C PHE A 509 -15.25 -16.20 -14.70
N ALA A 510 -15.01 -17.51 -14.79
CA ALA A 510 -14.88 -18.21 -16.07
C ALA A 510 -16.16 -18.09 -16.92
N LYS A 511 -17.32 -18.35 -16.31
CA LYS A 511 -18.62 -18.16 -16.97
C LYS A 511 -18.89 -16.69 -17.29
N TRP A 512 -18.60 -15.77 -16.35
CA TRP A 512 -18.74 -14.32 -16.56
C TRP A 512 -17.99 -13.83 -17.80
N SER A 513 -16.72 -14.25 -17.92
CA SER A 513 -15.85 -13.92 -19.04
C SER A 513 -16.30 -14.57 -20.36
N ALA A 514 -16.69 -15.86 -20.32
CA ALA A 514 -17.21 -16.57 -21.50
C ALA A 514 -18.49 -15.94 -22.08
N GLU A 515 -19.28 -15.28 -21.24
CA GLU A 515 -20.49 -14.55 -21.63
C GLU A 515 -20.20 -13.11 -22.12
N ASN A 516 -18.92 -12.72 -22.25
CA ASN A 516 -18.47 -11.39 -22.68
C ASN A 516 -19.05 -10.25 -21.83
N ARG A 517 -19.19 -10.46 -20.52
CA ARG A 517 -19.68 -9.45 -19.59
C ARG A 517 -18.58 -8.43 -19.24
N PRO A 518 -18.93 -7.23 -18.77
CA PRO A 518 -17.96 -6.19 -18.43
C PRO A 518 -16.91 -6.68 -17.42
N VAL A 519 -15.65 -6.33 -17.66
CA VAL A 519 -14.52 -6.62 -16.77
C VAL A 519 -13.72 -5.35 -16.51
N ASP A 520 -13.00 -5.34 -15.41
CA ASP A 520 -12.11 -4.24 -15.00
C ASP A 520 -10.71 -4.78 -14.67
N VAL A 521 -9.75 -3.86 -14.61
CA VAL A 521 -8.36 -4.07 -14.17
C VAL A 521 -7.94 -3.04 -13.12
N ALA A 522 -8.73 -1.98 -12.92
CA ALA A 522 -8.48 -0.98 -11.89
C ALA A 522 -8.93 -1.49 -10.52
N LEU A 523 -8.08 -1.38 -9.50
CA LEU A 523 -8.44 -1.73 -8.14
C LEU A 523 -9.51 -0.75 -7.61
N PRO A 524 -10.58 -1.23 -6.97
CA PRO A 524 -11.62 -0.34 -6.45
C PRO A 524 -11.07 0.50 -5.29
N ALA A 525 -11.50 1.77 -5.22
CA ALA A 525 -11.31 2.58 -4.02
C ALA A 525 -12.34 2.13 -2.96
N ILE A 526 -11.86 1.57 -1.86
CA ILE A 526 -12.70 1.02 -0.80
C ILE A 526 -12.72 1.98 0.38
N GLN A 527 -13.92 2.38 0.80
CA GLN A 527 -14.12 3.09 2.06
C GLN A 527 -14.53 2.10 3.12
N ALA A 528 -13.88 2.16 4.29
CA ALA A 528 -14.24 1.29 5.40
C ALA A 528 -15.66 1.61 5.91
N THR A 529 -16.43 0.57 6.24
CA THR A 529 -17.78 0.71 6.81
C THR A 529 -17.79 0.52 8.33
N ASP A 530 -18.92 0.82 8.96
CA ASP A 530 -19.17 0.33 10.31
C ASP A 530 -19.75 -1.09 10.24
N TYR A 531 -18.97 -2.07 10.69
CA TYR A 531 -19.37 -3.48 10.72
C TYR A 531 -19.24 -3.98 12.17
N PRO A 532 -20.34 -4.15 12.91
CA PRO A 532 -20.29 -4.55 14.31
C PRO A 532 -19.89 -6.01 14.45
N ALA A 533 -19.04 -6.29 15.44
CA ALA A 533 -18.75 -7.65 15.87
C ALA A 533 -19.98 -8.24 16.57
N SER A 534 -20.67 -9.18 15.92
CA SER A 534 -21.77 -9.91 16.54
C SER A 534 -21.21 -11.01 17.45
N SER A 535 -21.34 -10.87 18.77
CA SER A 535 -20.76 -11.83 19.72
C SER A 535 -21.54 -13.14 19.85
N ASN A 536 -22.76 -13.23 19.30
CA ASN A 536 -23.70 -14.35 19.54
C ASN A 536 -24.30 -14.95 18.26
N ALA A 537 -23.86 -14.54 17.06
CA ALA A 537 -24.41 -15.07 15.81
C ALA A 537 -23.93 -16.50 15.51
N ASP A 538 -22.71 -16.84 15.91
CA ASP A 538 -22.13 -18.17 15.68
C ASP A 538 -22.75 -19.22 16.62
N THR A 539 -23.80 -19.86 16.13
CA THR A 539 -24.52 -20.94 16.82
C THR A 539 -24.27 -22.31 16.20
N PHE A 540 -23.44 -22.36 15.16
CA PHE A 540 -23.19 -23.55 14.34
C PHE A 540 -21.78 -24.10 14.50
N THR A 541 -20.78 -23.28 14.88
CA THR A 541 -19.44 -23.78 15.17
C THR A 541 -19.43 -24.58 16.47
N VAL A 542 -18.82 -25.77 16.46
CA VAL A 542 -18.69 -26.64 17.63
C VAL A 542 -17.23 -26.98 17.90
N ASP A 543 -16.89 -27.23 19.16
CA ASP A 543 -15.56 -27.67 19.58
C ASP A 543 -15.45 -29.20 19.65
N TYR A 544 -14.23 -29.71 19.89
CA TYR A 544 -13.99 -31.15 19.99
C TYR A 544 -14.79 -31.81 21.13
N GLN A 545 -15.12 -31.09 22.20
CA GLN A 545 -15.89 -31.64 23.33
C GLN A 545 -17.35 -31.89 22.94
N ALA A 546 -17.95 -30.95 22.20
CA ALA A 546 -19.28 -31.10 21.64
C ALA A 546 -19.33 -32.26 20.64
N VAL A 547 -18.30 -32.43 19.80
CA VAL A 547 -18.19 -33.58 18.88
C VAL A 547 -18.03 -34.89 19.65
N LEU A 548 -17.15 -34.94 20.66
CA LEU A 548 -16.93 -36.13 21.49
C LEU A 548 -18.21 -36.63 22.18
N LYS A 549 -19.06 -35.72 22.66
CA LYS A 549 -20.36 -36.05 23.26
C LYS A 549 -21.33 -36.73 22.28
N ARG A 550 -21.10 -36.61 20.97
CA ARG A 550 -21.91 -37.21 19.91
C ARG A 550 -21.31 -38.49 19.32
N VAL A 551 -20.07 -38.83 19.69
CA VAL A 551 -19.48 -40.11 19.30
C VAL A 551 -20.31 -41.25 19.89
N GLY A 552 -20.84 -42.12 19.02
CA GLY A 552 -21.74 -43.22 19.39
C GLY A 552 -23.21 -42.82 19.56
N ASP A 553 -23.59 -41.55 19.39
CA ASP A 553 -24.98 -41.11 19.36
C ASP A 553 -25.62 -41.41 18.00
N GLN A 554 -26.49 -42.42 17.93
CA GLN A 554 -27.19 -42.79 16.70
C GLN A 554 -28.17 -41.73 16.16
N ARG A 555 -28.43 -40.66 16.92
CA ARG A 555 -29.29 -39.54 16.48
C ARG A 555 -28.54 -38.45 15.73
N THR A 556 -27.21 -38.39 15.85
CA THR A 556 -26.39 -37.36 15.22
C THR A 556 -25.53 -37.98 14.12
N VAL A 557 -25.53 -37.38 12.93
CA VAL A 557 -24.68 -37.85 11.82
C VAL A 557 -23.42 -36.99 11.77
N ILE A 558 -22.26 -37.60 12.00
CA ILE A 558 -20.96 -36.94 11.80
C ILE A 558 -20.52 -37.21 10.37
N VAL A 559 -20.33 -36.17 9.56
CA VAL A 559 -19.94 -36.28 8.14
C VAL A 559 -18.49 -35.86 7.98
N ASP A 560 -17.66 -36.81 7.56
CA ASP A 560 -16.26 -36.57 7.21
C ASP A 560 -16.13 -36.33 5.70
N THR A 561 -15.75 -35.11 5.32
CA THR A 561 -15.68 -34.70 3.91
C THR A 561 -14.33 -34.97 3.24
N ARG A 562 -13.41 -35.65 3.93
CA ARG A 562 -12.09 -36.00 3.39
C ARG A 562 -12.18 -37.11 2.33
N PRO A 563 -11.15 -37.28 1.48
CA PRO A 563 -11.06 -38.44 0.61
C PRO A 563 -11.09 -39.78 1.37
N ALA A 564 -11.63 -40.81 0.73
CA ALA A 564 -11.93 -42.09 1.38
C ALA A 564 -10.68 -42.84 1.89
N ASP A 565 -9.51 -42.66 1.26
CA ASP A 565 -8.23 -43.21 1.71
C ASP A 565 -7.71 -42.56 3.00
N TYR A 566 -7.99 -41.26 3.22
CA TYR A 566 -7.74 -40.59 4.50
C TYR A 566 -8.71 -41.05 5.59
N PHE A 567 -9.99 -41.21 5.23
CA PHE A 567 -11.02 -41.70 6.16
C PHE A 567 -10.68 -43.11 6.69
N ARG A 568 -10.36 -44.05 5.80
CA ARG A 568 -9.94 -45.43 6.17
C ARG A 568 -8.57 -45.51 6.88
N GLY A 569 -7.89 -44.37 7.05
CA GLY A 569 -6.57 -44.32 7.66
C GLY A 569 -5.44 -44.96 6.85
N GLU A 570 -5.63 -45.15 5.54
CA GLU A 570 -4.59 -45.61 4.60
C GLU A 570 -3.56 -44.50 4.34
N LYS A 571 -4.00 -43.24 4.41
CA LYS A 571 -3.15 -42.04 4.36
C LYS A 571 -3.42 -41.13 5.55
N SER A 572 -2.40 -40.37 5.94
CA SER A 572 -2.53 -39.30 6.93
C SER A 572 -1.48 -38.23 6.69
N ASP A 573 -1.92 -36.98 6.74
CA ASP A 573 -1.01 -35.83 6.84
C ASP A 573 -0.93 -35.32 8.30
N GLU A 574 -1.66 -35.96 9.21
CA GLU A 574 -1.82 -35.56 10.61
C GLU A 574 -1.18 -36.58 11.57
N ALA A 575 -1.05 -36.19 12.84
CA ALA A 575 -0.40 -36.99 13.90
C ALA A 575 -0.95 -38.43 14.04
N ARG A 576 -2.22 -38.64 13.69
CA ARG A 576 -2.89 -39.95 13.71
C ARG A 576 -3.71 -40.15 12.43
N ALA A 577 -3.59 -41.34 11.85
CA ALA A 577 -4.39 -41.81 10.72
C ALA A 577 -5.73 -42.40 11.19
N GLY A 578 -6.79 -42.23 10.39
CA GLY A 578 -8.15 -42.71 10.67
C GLY A 578 -9.19 -41.59 10.62
N HIS A 579 -10.32 -41.82 11.28
CA HIS A 579 -11.45 -40.90 11.37
C HIS A 579 -12.10 -40.89 12.76
N ILE A 580 -13.04 -39.96 12.97
CA ILE A 580 -13.82 -39.86 14.20
C ILE A 580 -14.79 -41.05 14.24
N PRO A 581 -14.85 -41.84 15.32
CA PRO A 581 -15.66 -43.06 15.33
C PRO A 581 -17.14 -42.80 15.05
N GLY A 582 -17.73 -43.65 14.21
CA GLY A 582 -19.12 -43.53 13.76
C GLY A 582 -19.39 -42.41 12.74
N ALA A 583 -18.36 -41.71 12.25
CA ALA A 583 -18.52 -40.76 11.15
C ALA A 583 -18.81 -41.48 9.83
N VAL A 584 -19.62 -40.86 8.97
CA VAL A 584 -19.86 -41.31 7.59
C VAL A 584 -18.97 -40.51 6.63
N ASN A 585 -18.37 -41.17 5.65
CA ASN A 585 -17.53 -40.50 4.66
C ASN A 585 -18.35 -39.98 3.48
N ARG A 586 -18.23 -38.68 3.19
CA ARG A 586 -18.79 -38.02 2.01
C ARG A 586 -17.76 -37.05 1.42
N PRO A 587 -16.79 -37.53 0.61
CA PRO A 587 -15.76 -36.69 0.03
C PRO A 587 -16.34 -35.47 -0.71
N VAL A 588 -15.82 -34.28 -0.44
CA VAL A 588 -16.33 -33.01 -0.99
C VAL A 588 -16.37 -32.97 -2.54
N LYS A 589 -15.49 -33.74 -3.20
CA LYS A 589 -15.47 -33.86 -4.66
C LYS A 589 -16.75 -34.50 -5.22
N GLU A 590 -17.46 -35.30 -4.44
CA GLU A 590 -18.68 -35.96 -4.91
C GLU A 590 -19.87 -34.99 -5.04
N ASP A 591 -19.76 -33.78 -4.49
CA ASP A 591 -20.73 -32.70 -4.67
C ASP A 591 -20.49 -31.90 -5.96
N LEU A 592 -19.37 -32.14 -6.65
CA LEU A 592 -18.96 -31.41 -7.85
C LEU A 592 -19.14 -32.25 -9.12
N ASP A 593 -19.52 -31.61 -10.23
CA ASP A 593 -19.52 -32.21 -11.56
C ASP A 593 -18.11 -32.26 -12.18
N GLU A 594 -18.01 -32.75 -13.41
CA GLU A 594 -16.72 -32.87 -14.13
C GLU A 594 -16.06 -31.52 -14.42
N SER A 595 -16.83 -30.44 -14.42
CA SER A 595 -16.35 -29.07 -14.61
C SER A 595 -15.92 -28.39 -13.29
N GLY A 596 -16.07 -29.09 -12.16
CA GLY A 596 -15.75 -28.57 -10.84
C GLY A 596 -16.84 -27.65 -10.27
N GLN A 597 -18.02 -27.58 -10.88
CA GLN A 597 -19.17 -26.83 -10.38
C GLN A 597 -20.03 -27.70 -9.46
N LEU A 598 -20.84 -27.09 -8.59
CA LEU A 598 -21.78 -27.83 -7.75
C LEU A 598 -22.81 -28.55 -8.62
N LYS A 599 -23.05 -29.83 -8.31
CA LYS A 599 -24.11 -30.62 -8.96
C LYS A 599 -25.49 -29.97 -8.73
N PRO A 600 -26.47 -30.24 -9.61
CA PRO A 600 -27.85 -29.78 -9.41
C PRO A 600 -28.38 -30.13 -8.02
N ALA A 601 -29.13 -29.20 -7.41
CA ALA A 601 -29.65 -29.38 -6.05
C ALA A 601 -30.48 -30.67 -5.88
N LYS A 602 -31.15 -31.14 -6.93
CA LYS A 602 -31.88 -32.42 -6.93
C LYS A 602 -30.96 -33.63 -6.72
N ASP A 603 -29.80 -33.63 -7.35
CA ASP A 603 -28.85 -34.75 -7.27
C ASP A 603 -28.12 -34.74 -5.93
N LEU A 604 -27.77 -33.53 -5.44
CA LEU A 604 -27.25 -33.35 -4.09
C LEU A 604 -28.27 -33.79 -3.03
N ALA A 605 -29.56 -33.43 -3.19
CA ALA A 605 -30.63 -33.85 -2.28
C ALA A 605 -30.75 -35.37 -2.20
N ALA A 606 -30.70 -36.06 -3.34
CA ALA A 606 -30.76 -37.52 -3.39
C ALA A 606 -29.54 -38.17 -2.70
N ALA A 607 -28.33 -37.63 -2.93
CA ALA A 607 -27.11 -38.14 -2.31
C ALA A 607 -27.11 -37.96 -0.78
N TYR A 608 -27.49 -36.78 -0.28
CA TYR A 608 -27.51 -36.51 1.16
C TYR A 608 -28.67 -37.20 1.89
N ALA A 609 -29.81 -37.44 1.23
CA ALA A 609 -30.91 -38.23 1.81
C ALA A 609 -30.53 -39.70 2.08
N ALA A 610 -29.53 -40.24 1.38
CA ALA A 610 -29.01 -41.58 1.64
C ALA A 610 -28.13 -41.66 2.91
N LEU A 611 -27.58 -40.52 3.35
CA LEU A 611 -26.66 -40.42 4.48
C LEU A 611 -27.33 -39.85 5.73
N ILE A 612 -28.25 -38.90 5.54
CA ILE A 612 -28.89 -38.14 6.61
C ILE A 612 -30.41 -38.39 6.54
N PRO A 613 -31.00 -39.09 7.52
CA PRO A 613 -32.39 -39.55 7.47
C PRO A 613 -33.43 -38.46 7.21
N THR A 614 -33.28 -37.28 7.82
CA THR A 614 -34.23 -36.16 7.70
C THR A 614 -33.51 -34.81 7.73
N LYS A 615 -34.17 -33.75 7.25
CA LYS A 615 -33.64 -32.37 7.30
C LYS A 615 -33.51 -31.81 8.73
N ASP A 616 -34.17 -32.43 9.69
CA ASP A 616 -34.11 -32.09 11.12
C ASP A 616 -33.10 -32.95 11.89
N THR A 617 -32.43 -33.89 11.23
CA THR A 617 -31.38 -34.71 11.85
C THR A 617 -30.20 -33.80 12.21
N PRO A 618 -29.68 -33.84 13.45
CA PRO A 618 -28.45 -33.16 13.82
C PRO A 618 -27.26 -33.70 12.99
N VAL A 619 -26.54 -32.79 12.33
CA VAL A 619 -25.37 -33.11 11.51
C VAL A 619 -24.16 -32.33 12.00
N ILE A 620 -23.01 -32.98 12.11
CA ILE A 620 -21.72 -32.32 12.34
C ILE A 620 -20.84 -32.57 11.13
N VAL A 621 -20.42 -31.53 10.43
CA VAL A 621 -19.51 -31.64 9.27
C VAL A 621 -18.09 -31.28 9.68
N HIS A 622 -17.11 -32.07 9.21
CA HIS A 622 -15.69 -31.80 9.42
C HIS A 622 -14.84 -32.33 8.25
N CYS A 623 -13.59 -31.88 8.17
CA CYS A 623 -12.63 -32.40 7.21
C CYS A 623 -11.25 -32.58 7.86
N ARG A 624 -10.17 -32.13 7.22
CA ARG A 624 -8.84 -31.99 7.82
C ARG A 624 -8.76 -30.74 8.72
N THR A 625 -8.96 -29.56 8.15
CA THR A 625 -8.77 -28.23 8.78
C THR A 625 -10.01 -27.33 8.66
N GLY A 626 -11.22 -27.89 8.65
CA GLY A 626 -12.47 -27.12 8.51
C GLY A 626 -12.81 -26.64 7.09
N HIS A 627 -11.81 -26.37 6.24
CA HIS A 627 -11.99 -25.74 4.92
C HIS A 627 -12.97 -26.47 3.98
N GLN A 628 -12.72 -27.75 3.70
CA GLN A 628 -13.56 -28.52 2.76
C GLN A 628 -14.98 -28.73 3.30
N ALA A 629 -15.11 -28.82 4.63
CA ALA A 629 -16.40 -29.00 5.29
C ALA A 629 -17.33 -27.79 5.10
N THR A 630 -16.78 -26.60 4.84
CA THR A 630 -17.59 -25.40 4.54
C THR A 630 -18.44 -25.56 3.28
N GLN A 631 -17.96 -26.32 2.28
CA GLN A 631 -18.73 -26.60 1.07
C GLN A 631 -19.94 -27.49 1.38
N THR A 632 -19.74 -28.57 2.13
CA THR A 632 -20.83 -29.45 2.56
C THR A 632 -21.79 -28.72 3.50
N PHE A 633 -21.28 -27.86 4.40
CA PHE A 633 -22.10 -26.99 5.23
C PHE A 633 -23.02 -26.11 4.39
N PHE A 634 -22.47 -25.44 3.38
CA PHE A 634 -23.22 -24.61 2.43
C PHE A 634 -24.29 -25.41 1.67
N VAL A 635 -23.93 -26.59 1.14
CA VAL A 635 -24.87 -27.45 0.43
C VAL A 635 -26.04 -27.85 1.34
N LEU A 636 -25.75 -28.39 2.53
CA LEU A 636 -26.78 -28.86 3.45
C LEU A 636 -27.70 -27.72 3.91
N THR A 637 -27.13 -26.60 4.34
CA THR A 637 -27.91 -25.50 4.94
C THR A 637 -28.59 -24.61 3.89
N ARG A 638 -27.81 -24.12 2.92
CA ARG A 638 -28.24 -23.04 2.00
C ARG A 638 -28.86 -23.54 0.70
N LEU A 639 -28.55 -24.77 0.26
CA LEU A 639 -29.16 -25.34 -0.95
C LEU A 639 -30.26 -26.36 -0.64
N LEU A 640 -30.05 -27.21 0.37
CA LEU A 640 -30.95 -28.32 0.67
C LEU A 640 -31.89 -28.06 1.86
N GLY A 641 -31.58 -27.09 2.71
CA GLY A 641 -32.44 -26.66 3.82
C GLY A 641 -32.43 -27.60 5.03
N TYR A 642 -31.30 -28.27 5.31
CA TYR A 642 -31.07 -28.94 6.59
C TYR A 642 -30.95 -27.89 7.71
N LYS A 643 -31.60 -28.14 8.85
CA LYS A 643 -31.82 -27.10 9.87
C LYS A 643 -30.83 -27.15 11.03
N ASP A 644 -30.32 -28.33 11.39
CA ASP A 644 -29.40 -28.51 12.50
C ASP A 644 -28.05 -29.05 12.00
N VAL A 645 -27.33 -28.20 11.28
CA VAL A 645 -25.98 -28.51 10.79
C VAL A 645 -24.98 -27.71 11.61
N LYS A 646 -24.00 -28.40 12.17
CA LYS A 646 -22.88 -27.85 12.93
C LYS A 646 -21.58 -28.06 12.17
N TRP A 647 -20.64 -27.14 12.35
CA TRP A 647 -19.34 -27.19 11.73
C TRP A 647 -18.25 -27.32 12.79
N TYR A 648 -17.49 -28.41 12.72
CA TYR A 648 -16.31 -28.59 13.55
C TYR A 648 -15.08 -28.02 12.83
N ASP A 649 -14.83 -26.72 13.05
CA ASP A 649 -13.78 -25.91 12.40
C ASP A 649 -12.38 -26.55 12.57
N ALA A 650 -12.03 -26.91 13.81
CA ALA A 650 -10.75 -27.51 14.16
C ALA A 650 -10.51 -28.90 13.54
N SER A 651 -11.60 -29.61 13.23
CA SER A 651 -11.62 -30.79 12.37
C SER A 651 -10.62 -31.89 12.79
N TRP A 652 -10.20 -32.73 11.85
CA TRP A 652 -9.29 -33.85 12.11
C TRP A 652 -7.91 -33.40 12.62
N THR A 653 -7.43 -32.21 12.25
CA THR A 653 -6.13 -31.70 12.74
C THR A 653 -6.10 -31.59 14.26
N GLU A 654 -7.11 -30.94 14.89
CA GLU A 654 -7.19 -30.93 16.37
C GLU A 654 -7.46 -32.33 16.92
N TRP A 655 -8.40 -33.06 16.31
CA TRP A 655 -8.79 -34.37 16.82
C TRP A 655 -7.60 -35.33 16.86
N ALA A 656 -6.83 -35.41 15.78
CA ALA A 656 -5.66 -36.26 15.64
C ALA A 656 -4.51 -35.86 16.57
N ALA A 657 -4.35 -34.57 16.88
CA ALA A 657 -3.33 -34.09 17.82
C ALA A 657 -3.63 -34.46 19.29
N ARG A 658 -4.90 -34.62 19.65
CA ARG A 658 -5.36 -34.96 21.01
C ARG A 658 -5.37 -36.46 21.26
N ALA A 659 -4.28 -37.00 21.81
CA ALA A 659 -4.08 -38.44 22.03
C ALA A 659 -5.21 -39.12 22.84
N GLU A 660 -5.90 -38.37 23.70
CA GLU A 660 -7.02 -38.82 24.52
C GLU A 660 -8.32 -39.10 23.74
N LEU A 661 -8.45 -38.57 22.52
CA LEU A 661 -9.67 -38.73 21.71
C LEU A 661 -9.65 -40.04 20.91
N PRO A 662 -10.81 -40.73 20.77
CA PRO A 662 -10.88 -42.03 20.11
C PRO A 662 -10.74 -41.91 18.58
N VAL A 663 -10.25 -42.96 17.94
CA VAL A 663 -10.01 -43.02 16.48
C VAL A 663 -10.46 -44.37 15.95
N GLU A 664 -11.16 -44.36 14.81
CA GLU A 664 -11.56 -45.53 14.03
C GLU A 664 -10.77 -45.56 12.70
N LYS A 665 -10.59 -46.75 12.11
CA LYS A 665 -9.90 -46.95 10.83
C LYS A 665 -10.72 -47.81 9.91
#